data_AF-A0A1Z5T188-F1
#
_entry.id   AF-A0A1Z5T188-F1
#
_cell.length_a   1.000
_cell.length_b   1.000
_cell.length_c   1.000
_cell.angle_alpha   90.00
_cell.angle_beta   90.00
_cell.angle_gamma   90.00
#
_symmetry.space_group_name_H-M   'P 1'
#
loop_
_entity.id
_entity.type
_entity.pdbx_description
1 polymer ?
#
loop_
_entity_poly.entity_id
_entity_poly.type
_entity_poly.pdbx_seq_one_letter_code
_entity_poly.pdbx_strand_id
1 'polypeptide(L)'
;MASLTNKNDAGVKIAFKCEGCILDVDVAAVCARSNMIKAIKAMVDAALTDSSNARIIITDEAHTLLLMLEYIYLGHYDVRDTFELPTGLVHGKHHPAISHIRVHAFGKKYKVSGLATLALEKLRCPESYIAAEDFVGVLRVAYQYSAEETDDVRTDLLAVALARFDNVVASQVILTQLAEFEELRDFAAQLLPHISRFAAVRLSKSNDQNAKLVAHKNETIQLLETEVSTHKARADIHIGKFCAMREKYEGELIKSDGLEKLLTARSKQLEVAMARIADLESASSRDPAQGDASKTQILGLQNLLKYEQARAARTQTQLDQSDLKVQRLQSQVRGCEAKIRRLQSPVHGHEAKTERLQSQIRGCEAKNERLQSQIRGCEAKIERLQSQVRGYEGKLQRLKSEKRDLLGMIKIVKPRFLELNQQAREYRRERDEAREKLRRDAKEASEISRKASSAKSWYQMQDLRQFTPLSAPSSFFMPPSFAEQAYWDQRFRDNRNAFEWLLPPPDVAQLIGDIIRDASIDSPRILHIGAGTSNLSSHLKNLISDSKDVCNTDFSKEAVAVGKALEAEQVQAAGELPRRENVDECLTLWEQSNHLSADDTKQLLHSDGNNGRLFNTIVDKSTSDAISCGLDVEITLPYAINSNTTSQTNPDSSAPAQIAKVHPLHLLAVHLAALTEPSKGRWVVVSYNEDRFPFFSPFVATHAEGALRDDIIDAGFPDPKRLWTLVEKRQIKVPPPSSDGGIVTQARRVVHTPDVFHWVYVLARTDVQLTMRDSASG
;
A
#
# COMPACT_ATOMS: atom_id res chain seq x y z
N MET A 1 -16.45 -31.19 -47.12
CA MET A 1 -16.83 -29.75 -47.10
C MET A 1 -16.60 -29.03 -48.43
N ALA A 2 -15.71 -29.51 -49.33
CA ALA A 2 -15.71 -29.03 -50.71
C ALA A 2 -16.83 -29.74 -51.50
N SER A 3 -17.91 -29.02 -51.81
CA SER A 3 -18.80 -29.44 -52.88
C SER A 3 -18.08 -29.17 -54.21
N LEU A 4 -17.97 -30.20 -55.05
CA LEU A 4 -17.85 -30.01 -56.49
C LEU A 4 -19.12 -29.26 -56.92
N THR A 5 -19.04 -27.93 -56.89
CA THR A 5 -20.17 -27.07 -57.21
C THR A 5 -20.72 -27.48 -58.57
N ASN A 6 -21.99 -27.88 -58.56
CA ASN A 6 -22.74 -28.13 -59.77
C ASN A 6 -22.74 -26.81 -60.56
N LYS A 7 -22.09 -26.79 -61.72
CA LYS A 7 -21.68 -25.60 -62.50
C LYS A 7 -22.83 -24.71 -63.01
N ASN A 8 -24.07 -24.93 -62.60
CA ASN A 8 -25.26 -24.42 -63.30
C ASN A 8 -26.22 -23.57 -62.44
N ASP A 9 -25.83 -23.09 -61.26
CA ASP A 9 -26.70 -22.20 -60.49
C ASP A 9 -26.48 -20.74 -60.93
N ALA A 10 -27.43 -20.17 -61.68
CA ALA A 10 -27.38 -18.80 -62.16
C ALA A 10 -27.78 -17.84 -61.00
N GLY A 11 -26.80 -17.20 -60.37
CA GLY A 11 -27.02 -16.19 -59.32
C GLY A 11 -25.79 -15.85 -58.47
N VAL A 12 -25.94 -14.92 -57.50
CA VAL A 12 -24.86 -14.49 -56.60
C VAL A 12 -24.32 -15.66 -55.77
N LYS A 13 -23.00 -15.91 -55.84
CA LYS A 13 -22.30 -16.96 -55.10
C LYS A 13 -21.96 -16.52 -53.68
N ILE A 14 -21.83 -17.47 -52.76
CA ILE A 14 -21.39 -17.23 -51.38
C ILE A 14 -20.09 -17.99 -51.13
N ALA A 15 -19.13 -17.31 -50.51
CA ALA A 15 -17.87 -17.91 -50.10
C ALA A 15 -17.44 -17.42 -48.71
N PHE A 16 -16.66 -18.25 -48.02
CA PHE A 16 -16.08 -17.91 -46.73
C PHE A 16 -14.56 -17.77 -46.86
N LYS A 17 -13.98 -16.73 -46.27
CA LYS A 17 -12.53 -16.53 -46.26
C LYS A 17 -11.94 -17.10 -44.97
N CYS A 18 -11.07 -18.10 -45.10
CA CYS A 18 -10.39 -18.78 -43.99
C CYS A 18 -8.88 -18.77 -44.25
N GLU A 19 -8.08 -18.10 -43.40
CA GLU A 19 -6.60 -18.08 -43.46
C GLU A 19 -6.00 -18.00 -44.88
N GLY A 20 -6.48 -17.04 -45.69
CA GLY A 20 -5.98 -16.81 -47.05
C GLY A 20 -6.61 -17.71 -48.14
N CYS A 21 -7.40 -18.72 -47.76
CA CYS A 21 -8.23 -19.52 -48.66
C CYS A 21 -9.65 -18.94 -48.76
N ILE A 22 -10.26 -19.08 -49.94
CA ILE A 22 -11.68 -18.77 -50.17
C ILE A 22 -12.41 -20.09 -50.42
N LEU A 23 -13.36 -20.42 -49.55
CA LEU A 23 -14.16 -21.63 -49.61
C LEU A 23 -15.53 -21.29 -50.21
N ASP A 24 -15.77 -21.68 -51.45
CA ASP A 24 -17.10 -21.61 -52.05
C ASP A 24 -18.02 -22.65 -51.38
N VAL A 25 -19.27 -22.26 -51.09
CA VAL A 25 -20.24 -23.09 -50.36
C VAL A 25 -21.52 -23.28 -51.17
N ASP A 26 -22.29 -24.32 -50.82
CA ASP A 26 -23.65 -24.50 -51.31
C ASP A 26 -24.56 -23.41 -50.74
N VAL A 27 -25.03 -22.55 -51.65
CA VAL A 27 -25.84 -21.38 -51.31
C VAL A 27 -27.21 -21.79 -50.75
N ALA A 28 -27.80 -22.88 -51.22
CA ALA A 28 -29.10 -23.36 -50.74
C ALA A 28 -28.97 -23.91 -49.31
N ALA A 29 -27.92 -24.69 -49.03
CA ALA A 29 -27.66 -25.24 -47.70
C ALA A 29 -27.46 -24.13 -46.64
N VAL A 30 -26.65 -23.11 -46.97
CA VAL A 30 -26.36 -21.99 -46.06
C VAL A 30 -27.59 -21.10 -45.87
N CYS A 31 -28.31 -20.74 -46.94
CA CYS A 31 -29.51 -19.92 -46.85
C CYS A 31 -30.68 -20.62 -46.14
N ALA A 32 -30.75 -21.96 -46.19
CA ALA A 32 -31.75 -22.73 -45.46
C ALA A 32 -31.55 -22.68 -43.94
N ARG A 33 -30.29 -22.58 -43.49
CA ARG A 33 -29.92 -22.57 -42.07
C ARG A 33 -29.72 -21.17 -41.50
N SER A 34 -29.41 -20.16 -42.32
CA SER A 34 -29.17 -18.78 -41.90
C SER A 34 -30.15 -17.79 -42.53
N ASN A 35 -31.02 -17.21 -41.70
CA ASN A 35 -31.96 -16.18 -42.14
C ASN A 35 -31.25 -14.87 -42.52
N MET A 36 -30.12 -14.56 -41.87
CA MET A 36 -29.36 -13.34 -42.17
C MET A 36 -28.64 -13.47 -43.52
N ILE A 37 -27.94 -14.58 -43.78
CA ILE A 37 -27.23 -14.79 -45.03
C ILE A 37 -28.22 -14.84 -46.20
N LYS A 38 -29.38 -15.46 -46.00
CA LYS A 38 -30.49 -15.45 -46.98
C LYS A 38 -30.96 -14.02 -47.30
N ALA A 39 -31.10 -13.16 -46.30
CA ALA A 39 -31.50 -11.76 -46.50
C ALA A 39 -30.41 -10.93 -47.20
N ILE A 40 -29.14 -11.12 -46.84
CA ILE A 40 -28.00 -10.45 -47.50
C ILE A 40 -27.94 -10.86 -48.97
N LYS A 41 -28.08 -12.16 -49.27
CA LYS A 41 -28.11 -12.64 -50.65
C LYS A 41 -29.25 -12.00 -51.45
N ALA A 42 -30.47 -12.00 -50.91
CA ALA A 42 -31.63 -11.40 -51.58
C ALA A 42 -31.46 -9.89 -51.84
N MET A 43 -30.82 -9.16 -50.92
CA MET A 43 -30.52 -7.74 -51.09
C MET A 43 -29.51 -7.49 -52.21
N VAL A 44 -28.46 -8.31 -52.30
CA VAL A 44 -27.43 -8.21 -53.34
C VAL A 44 -27.97 -8.65 -54.70
N ASP A 45 -28.77 -9.70 -54.75
CA ASP A 45 -29.47 -10.13 -55.97
C ASP A 45 -30.38 -9.01 -56.52
N ALA A 46 -31.04 -8.23 -55.64
CA ALA A 46 -31.92 -7.12 -56.04
C ALA A 46 -31.16 -5.85 -56.50
N ALA A 47 -29.92 -5.68 -56.05
CA ALA A 47 -29.10 -4.50 -56.35
C ALA A 47 -28.29 -4.61 -57.65
N LEU A 48 -28.10 -5.84 -58.18
CA LEU A 48 -27.26 -6.10 -59.35
C LEU A 48 -28.11 -6.46 -60.58
N THR A 49 -27.83 -5.81 -61.72
CA THR A 49 -28.48 -6.08 -63.01
C THR A 49 -27.90 -7.30 -63.75
N ASP A 50 -26.65 -7.67 -63.46
CA ASP A 50 -26.01 -8.93 -63.86
C ASP A 50 -25.37 -9.58 -62.63
N SER A 51 -25.91 -10.73 -62.21
CA SER A 51 -25.50 -11.46 -61.01
C SER A 51 -24.58 -12.65 -61.29
N SER A 52 -24.23 -12.90 -62.56
CA SER A 52 -23.53 -14.12 -63.00
C SER A 52 -22.13 -14.31 -62.41
N ASN A 53 -21.49 -13.23 -61.93
CA ASN A 53 -20.14 -13.23 -61.36
C ASN A 53 -20.02 -12.61 -59.95
N ALA A 54 -21.13 -12.20 -59.31
CA ALA A 54 -21.08 -11.59 -58.00
C ALA A 54 -20.86 -12.64 -56.89
N ARG A 55 -19.94 -12.34 -55.96
CA ARG A 55 -19.57 -13.23 -54.84
C ARG A 55 -19.62 -12.49 -53.51
N ILE A 56 -20.43 -12.97 -52.57
CA ILE A 56 -20.46 -12.50 -51.18
C ILE A 56 -19.38 -13.25 -50.41
N ILE A 57 -18.41 -12.54 -49.85
CA ILE A 57 -17.34 -13.11 -49.04
C ILE A 57 -17.59 -12.80 -47.57
N ILE A 58 -17.81 -13.84 -46.77
CA ILE A 58 -17.90 -13.72 -45.31
C ILE A 58 -16.51 -13.96 -44.72
N THR A 59 -16.01 -12.98 -43.97
CA THR A 59 -14.65 -12.99 -43.40
C THR A 59 -14.73 -12.95 -41.88
N ASP A 60 -14.15 -13.93 -41.21
CA ASP A 60 -14.04 -13.98 -39.75
C ASP A 60 -12.97 -15.02 -39.34
N GLU A 61 -12.87 -15.37 -38.05
CA GLU A 61 -11.93 -16.39 -37.58
C GLU A 61 -12.16 -17.75 -38.27
N ALA A 62 -11.10 -18.27 -38.92
CA ALA A 62 -11.17 -19.48 -39.73
C ALA A 62 -11.67 -20.71 -38.97
N HIS A 63 -11.21 -20.92 -37.73
CA HIS A 63 -11.59 -22.07 -36.92
C HIS A 63 -13.10 -22.07 -36.61
N THR A 64 -13.62 -20.92 -36.16
CA THR A 64 -15.04 -20.72 -35.86
C THR A 64 -15.92 -20.87 -37.12
N LEU A 65 -15.48 -20.34 -38.25
CA LEU A 65 -16.19 -20.50 -39.53
C LEU A 65 -16.27 -21.96 -39.98
N LEU A 66 -15.22 -22.73 -39.78
CA LEU A 66 -15.20 -24.16 -40.13
C LEU A 66 -16.15 -24.96 -39.24
N LEU A 67 -16.20 -24.70 -37.92
CA LEU A 67 -17.16 -25.33 -37.01
C LEU A 67 -18.61 -24.98 -37.38
N MET A 68 -18.87 -23.72 -37.75
CA MET A 68 -20.19 -23.30 -38.22
C MET A 68 -20.59 -24.02 -39.51
N LEU A 69 -19.67 -24.13 -40.48
CA LEU A 69 -19.93 -24.84 -41.73
C LEU A 69 -20.16 -26.33 -41.48
N GLU A 70 -19.39 -26.96 -40.59
CA GLU A 70 -19.60 -28.34 -40.18
C GLU A 70 -21.03 -28.53 -39.64
N TYR A 71 -21.49 -27.64 -38.76
CA TYR A 71 -22.87 -27.65 -38.27
C TYR A 71 -23.92 -27.47 -39.37
N ILE A 72 -23.70 -26.54 -40.31
CA ILE A 72 -24.66 -26.28 -41.41
C ILE A 72 -24.87 -27.53 -42.26
N TYR A 73 -23.79 -28.27 -42.56
CA TYR A 73 -23.85 -29.46 -43.41
C TYR A 73 -24.20 -30.75 -42.66
N LEU A 74 -23.72 -30.91 -41.43
CA LEU A 74 -23.82 -32.17 -40.68
C LEU A 74 -24.82 -32.13 -39.51
N GLY A 75 -25.31 -30.94 -39.15
CA GLY A 75 -26.22 -30.73 -38.02
C GLY A 75 -25.55 -30.80 -36.64
N HIS A 76 -24.24 -31.01 -36.58
CA HIS A 76 -23.40 -31.01 -35.38
C HIS A 76 -22.02 -30.45 -35.71
N TYR A 77 -21.27 -30.02 -34.70
CA TYR A 77 -19.86 -29.61 -34.84
C TYR A 77 -19.08 -30.13 -33.63
N ASP A 78 -17.81 -30.46 -33.82
CA ASP A 78 -16.93 -30.88 -32.72
C ASP A 78 -15.66 -30.03 -32.72
N VAL A 79 -15.29 -29.53 -31.54
CA VAL A 79 -14.06 -28.74 -31.39
C VAL A 79 -12.87 -29.67 -31.56
N ARG A 80 -11.96 -29.32 -32.48
CA ARG A 80 -10.75 -30.09 -32.79
C ARG A 80 -9.56 -29.16 -32.83
N ASP A 81 -8.37 -29.66 -32.54
CA ASP A 81 -7.18 -28.81 -32.52
C ASP A 81 -6.72 -28.38 -33.92
N THR A 82 -7.13 -29.10 -34.97
CA THR A 82 -6.70 -28.84 -36.34
C THR A 82 -7.78 -29.14 -37.38
N PHE A 83 -7.82 -28.32 -38.44
CA PHE A 83 -8.58 -28.57 -39.67
C PHE A 83 -7.64 -28.57 -40.87
N GLU A 84 -7.73 -29.61 -41.70
CA GLU A 84 -6.99 -29.70 -42.96
C GLU A 84 -7.73 -28.93 -44.08
N LEU A 85 -7.07 -27.91 -44.63
CA LEU A 85 -7.50 -27.21 -45.84
C LEU A 85 -6.47 -27.41 -46.97
N PRO A 86 -6.87 -27.26 -48.25
CA PRO A 86 -5.96 -27.41 -49.39
C PRO A 86 -4.74 -26.49 -49.38
N THR A 87 -4.81 -25.38 -48.63
CA THR A 87 -3.74 -24.37 -48.51
C THR A 87 -2.89 -24.51 -47.24
N GLY A 88 -3.23 -25.43 -46.32
CA GLY A 88 -2.52 -25.61 -45.04
C GLY A 88 -3.42 -26.05 -43.88
N LEU A 89 -2.83 -26.13 -42.68
CA LEU A 89 -3.50 -26.59 -41.46
C LEU A 89 -4.00 -25.40 -40.62
N VAL A 90 -5.30 -25.32 -40.37
CA VAL A 90 -5.89 -24.30 -39.47
C VAL A 90 -5.89 -24.85 -38.06
N HIS A 91 -5.25 -24.16 -37.11
CA HIS A 91 -5.09 -24.61 -35.73
C HIS A 91 -6.10 -23.92 -34.79
N GLY A 92 -6.83 -24.70 -34.01
CA GLY A 92 -7.64 -24.23 -32.88
C GLY A 92 -6.78 -24.11 -31.62
N LYS A 93 -5.95 -23.07 -31.50
CA LYS A 93 -5.00 -22.90 -30.38
C LYS A 93 -5.64 -22.49 -29.04
N HIS A 94 -6.95 -22.67 -28.88
CA HIS A 94 -7.71 -22.09 -27.77
C HIS A 94 -8.43 -23.15 -26.95
N HIS A 95 -8.67 -22.84 -25.68
CA HIS A 95 -9.47 -23.66 -24.78
C HIS A 95 -10.84 -24.00 -25.40
N PRO A 96 -11.38 -25.23 -25.27
CA PRO A 96 -12.65 -25.63 -25.91
C PRO A 96 -13.82 -24.69 -25.62
N ALA A 97 -13.91 -24.17 -24.38
CA ALA A 97 -14.89 -23.15 -23.99
C ALA A 97 -14.84 -21.89 -24.87
N ILE A 98 -13.65 -21.43 -25.28
CA ILE A 98 -13.49 -20.28 -26.19
C ILE A 98 -14.16 -20.58 -27.52
N SER A 99 -13.91 -21.77 -28.09
CA SER A 99 -14.51 -22.18 -29.36
C SER A 99 -16.03 -22.23 -29.28
N HIS A 100 -16.60 -22.76 -28.19
CA HIS A 100 -18.05 -22.77 -27.99
C HIS A 100 -18.65 -21.36 -27.85
N ILE A 101 -17.98 -20.44 -27.15
CA ILE A 101 -18.42 -19.04 -27.02
C ILE A 101 -18.43 -18.34 -28.39
N ARG A 102 -17.39 -18.54 -29.21
CA ARG A 102 -17.30 -17.93 -30.54
C ARG A 102 -18.36 -18.49 -31.49
N VAL A 103 -18.56 -19.81 -31.49
CA VAL A 103 -19.61 -20.46 -32.28
C VAL A 103 -21.01 -20.01 -31.84
N HIS A 104 -21.22 -19.84 -30.54
CA HIS A 104 -22.47 -19.29 -30.00
C HIS A 104 -22.74 -17.88 -30.54
N ALA A 105 -21.77 -16.98 -30.39
CA ALA A 105 -21.88 -15.59 -30.86
C ALA A 105 -22.16 -15.53 -32.37
N PHE A 106 -21.52 -16.40 -33.16
CA PHE A 106 -21.76 -16.50 -34.60
C PHE A 106 -23.15 -17.01 -34.96
N GLY A 107 -23.63 -18.01 -34.22
CA GLY A 107 -24.99 -18.52 -34.38
C GLY A 107 -26.03 -17.41 -34.20
N LYS A 108 -25.81 -16.50 -33.25
CA LYS A 108 -26.63 -15.30 -33.04
C LYS A 108 -26.42 -14.26 -34.14
N LYS A 109 -25.18 -13.86 -34.41
CA LYS A 109 -24.77 -12.86 -35.42
C LYS A 109 -25.39 -13.17 -36.78
N TYR A 110 -25.15 -14.37 -37.31
CA TYR A 110 -25.64 -14.79 -38.62
C TYR A 110 -27.02 -15.46 -38.58
N LYS A 111 -27.70 -15.47 -37.42
CA LYS A 111 -29.03 -16.08 -37.24
C LYS A 111 -29.11 -17.51 -37.80
N VAL A 112 -28.12 -18.34 -37.45
CA VAL A 112 -28.06 -19.75 -37.83
C VAL A 112 -28.95 -20.56 -36.89
N SER A 113 -29.99 -21.20 -37.42
CA SER A 113 -31.00 -21.90 -36.63
C SER A 113 -30.38 -23.03 -35.78
N GLY A 114 -30.59 -22.97 -34.46
CA GLY A 114 -30.18 -23.98 -33.47
C GLY A 114 -28.70 -23.95 -33.05
N LEU A 115 -27.83 -23.22 -33.75
CA LEU A 115 -26.38 -23.25 -33.50
C LEU A 115 -26.00 -22.66 -32.14
N ALA A 116 -26.55 -21.50 -31.78
CA ALA A 116 -26.25 -20.85 -30.51
C ALA A 116 -26.71 -21.70 -29.31
N THR A 117 -27.89 -22.32 -29.40
CA THR A 117 -28.41 -23.22 -28.36
C THR A 117 -27.49 -24.43 -28.17
N LEU A 118 -27.10 -25.10 -29.26
CA LEU A 118 -26.19 -26.25 -29.19
C LEU A 118 -24.82 -25.85 -28.62
N ALA A 119 -24.30 -24.68 -28.97
CA ALA A 119 -23.04 -24.19 -28.44
C ALA A 119 -23.08 -23.90 -26.94
N LEU A 120 -24.21 -23.37 -26.44
CA LEU A 120 -24.42 -23.17 -25.00
C LEU A 120 -24.52 -24.50 -24.25
N GLU A 121 -25.20 -25.51 -24.83
CA GLU A 121 -25.26 -26.87 -24.26
C GLU A 121 -23.86 -27.48 -24.15
N LYS A 122 -23.05 -27.39 -25.22
CA LYS A 122 -21.66 -27.90 -25.21
C LYS A 122 -20.74 -27.14 -24.25
N LEU A 123 -20.97 -25.84 -24.02
CA LEU A 123 -20.22 -25.06 -23.02
C LEU A 123 -20.48 -25.56 -21.58
N ARG A 124 -21.67 -26.11 -21.31
CA ARG A 124 -22.06 -26.65 -19.99
C ARG A 124 -21.54 -28.07 -19.75
N CYS A 125 -21.04 -28.74 -20.78
CA CYS A 125 -20.53 -30.10 -20.67
C CYS A 125 -19.16 -30.15 -19.96
N PRO A 126 -18.84 -31.26 -19.26
CA PRO A 126 -17.56 -31.42 -18.55
C PRO A 126 -16.31 -31.27 -19.44
N GLU A 127 -16.43 -31.58 -20.73
CA GLU A 127 -15.36 -31.46 -21.73
C GLU A 127 -14.94 -30.01 -21.98
N SER A 128 -15.78 -29.05 -21.57
CA SER A 128 -15.52 -27.61 -21.60
C SER A 128 -15.08 -27.06 -20.23
N TYR A 129 -14.59 -27.92 -19.33
CA TYR A 129 -14.18 -27.54 -17.97
C TYR A 129 -13.19 -26.36 -18.00
N ILE A 130 -13.53 -25.28 -17.29
CA ILE A 130 -12.71 -24.07 -17.20
C ILE A 130 -11.97 -24.10 -15.86
N ALA A 131 -10.63 -24.19 -15.91
CA ALA A 131 -9.77 -24.05 -14.74
C ALA A 131 -9.74 -22.58 -14.25
N ALA A 132 -9.36 -22.37 -12.99
CA ALA A 132 -9.30 -21.03 -12.39
C ALA A 132 -8.34 -20.08 -13.13
N GLU A 133 -7.21 -20.62 -13.60
CA GLU A 133 -6.18 -19.90 -14.38
C GLU A 133 -6.66 -19.51 -15.79
N ASP A 134 -7.51 -20.31 -16.41
CA ASP A 134 -8.07 -20.05 -17.74
C ASP A 134 -9.33 -19.19 -17.70
N PHE A 135 -9.97 -19.05 -16.53
CA PHE A 135 -11.30 -18.46 -16.39
C PHE A 135 -11.39 -17.02 -16.92
N VAL A 136 -10.40 -16.19 -16.58
CA VAL A 136 -10.38 -14.80 -17.09
C VAL A 136 -10.16 -14.76 -18.59
N GLY A 137 -9.30 -15.64 -19.13
CA GLY A 137 -9.09 -15.76 -20.58
C GLY A 137 -10.38 -16.13 -21.32
N VAL A 138 -11.15 -17.08 -20.80
CA VAL A 138 -12.45 -17.48 -21.34
C VAL A 138 -13.48 -16.36 -21.23
N LEU A 139 -13.54 -15.69 -20.06
CA LEU A 139 -14.46 -14.60 -19.79
C LEU A 139 -14.22 -13.40 -20.73
N ARG A 140 -12.96 -13.06 -21.01
CA ARG A 140 -12.60 -12.00 -21.96
C ARG A 140 -13.19 -12.24 -23.34
N VAL A 141 -13.17 -13.48 -23.84
CA VAL A 141 -13.76 -13.81 -25.14
C VAL A 141 -15.27 -13.60 -25.13
N ALA A 142 -15.98 -13.94 -24.05
CA ALA A 142 -17.41 -13.68 -23.94
C ALA A 142 -17.75 -12.17 -23.96
N TYR A 143 -16.85 -11.32 -23.47
CA TYR A 143 -17.02 -9.87 -23.45
C TYR A 143 -16.52 -9.15 -24.72
N GLN A 144 -15.83 -9.85 -25.64
CA GLN A 144 -15.45 -9.31 -26.95
C GLN A 144 -16.64 -9.15 -27.92
N TYR A 145 -17.72 -9.91 -27.71
CA TYR A 145 -18.93 -9.84 -28.54
C TYR A 145 -19.98 -8.90 -27.95
N SER A 146 -21.02 -8.56 -28.72
CA SER A 146 -22.11 -7.74 -28.19
C SER A 146 -22.95 -8.50 -27.16
N ALA A 147 -23.72 -7.76 -26.33
CA ALA A 147 -24.62 -8.39 -25.37
C ALA A 147 -25.70 -9.24 -26.06
N GLU A 148 -26.25 -8.80 -27.20
CA GLU A 148 -27.22 -9.58 -27.98
C GLU A 148 -26.67 -10.94 -28.45
N GLU A 149 -25.35 -11.05 -28.58
CA GLU A 149 -24.66 -12.25 -29.03
C GLU A 149 -24.23 -13.17 -27.88
N THR A 150 -24.04 -12.68 -26.64
CA THR A 150 -23.39 -13.47 -25.57
C THR A 150 -23.94 -13.27 -24.14
N ASP A 151 -25.06 -12.57 -23.93
CA ASP A 151 -25.60 -12.31 -22.58
C ASP A 151 -25.95 -13.59 -21.78
N ASP A 152 -26.48 -14.60 -22.48
CA ASP A 152 -26.74 -15.93 -21.93
C ASP A 152 -25.45 -16.66 -21.53
N VAL A 153 -24.39 -16.55 -22.34
CA VAL A 153 -23.06 -17.07 -22.03
C VAL A 153 -22.46 -16.38 -20.80
N ARG A 154 -22.57 -15.05 -20.69
CA ARG A 154 -22.05 -14.28 -19.54
C ARG A 154 -22.75 -14.67 -18.23
N THR A 155 -24.06 -14.89 -18.31
CA THR A 155 -24.87 -15.36 -17.19
C THR A 155 -24.42 -16.74 -16.70
N ASP A 156 -24.16 -17.68 -17.61
CA ASP A 156 -23.66 -19.00 -17.26
C ASP A 156 -22.26 -18.95 -16.64
N LEU A 157 -21.36 -18.12 -17.19
CA LEU A 157 -20.01 -17.93 -16.63
C LEU A 157 -20.06 -17.30 -15.23
N LEU A 158 -21.01 -16.41 -14.95
CA LEU A 158 -21.24 -15.87 -13.61
C LEU A 158 -21.70 -16.96 -12.63
N ALA A 159 -22.59 -17.87 -13.05
CA ALA A 159 -23.02 -19.00 -12.25
C ALA A 159 -21.85 -19.97 -11.95
N VAL A 160 -21.00 -20.24 -12.95
CA VAL A 160 -19.77 -21.04 -12.77
C VAL A 160 -18.85 -20.37 -11.76
N ALA A 161 -18.68 -19.05 -11.83
CA ALA A 161 -17.85 -18.30 -10.89
C ALA A 161 -18.37 -18.38 -9.44
N LEU A 162 -19.67 -18.19 -9.26
CA LEU A 162 -20.31 -18.24 -7.94
C LEU A 162 -20.29 -19.63 -7.31
N ALA A 163 -20.33 -20.69 -8.12
CA ALA A 163 -20.39 -22.08 -7.65
C ALA A 163 -19.01 -22.71 -7.39
N ARG A 164 -17.94 -22.21 -8.04
CA ARG A 164 -16.62 -22.88 -8.02
C ARG A 164 -15.51 -22.07 -7.36
N PHE A 165 -15.66 -20.75 -7.28
CA PHE A 165 -14.69 -19.92 -6.59
C PHE A 165 -15.15 -19.70 -5.15
N ASP A 166 -15.06 -20.75 -4.34
CA ASP A 166 -15.43 -20.81 -2.91
C ASP A 166 -14.82 -19.66 -2.07
N ASN A 167 -13.81 -18.97 -2.62
CA ASN A 167 -13.43 -17.63 -2.23
C ASN A 167 -12.88 -16.84 -3.43
N VAL A 168 -13.75 -16.26 -4.27
CA VAL A 168 -13.31 -15.19 -5.20
C VAL A 168 -12.51 -14.12 -4.45
N VAL A 169 -12.88 -13.85 -3.18
CA VAL A 169 -12.18 -12.93 -2.26
C VAL A 169 -10.76 -13.36 -1.89
N ALA A 170 -10.46 -14.66 -1.90
CA ALA A 170 -9.14 -15.18 -1.55
C ALA A 170 -8.25 -15.38 -2.78
N SER A 171 -8.83 -15.48 -3.98
CA SER A 171 -8.07 -15.51 -5.22
C SER A 171 -7.74 -14.08 -5.63
N GLN A 172 -6.67 -13.55 -5.01
CA GLN A 172 -6.09 -12.26 -5.40
C GLN A 172 -5.81 -12.22 -6.91
N VAL A 173 -5.38 -13.36 -7.49
CA VAL A 173 -5.11 -13.52 -8.92
C VAL A 173 -6.36 -13.21 -9.76
N ILE A 174 -7.51 -13.81 -9.44
CA ILE A 174 -8.75 -13.59 -10.21
C ILE A 174 -9.26 -12.16 -10.02
N LEU A 175 -9.20 -11.61 -8.80
CA LEU A 175 -9.66 -10.24 -8.54
C LEU A 175 -8.79 -9.17 -9.23
N THR A 176 -7.47 -9.37 -9.23
CA THR A 176 -6.53 -8.49 -9.94
C THR A 176 -6.77 -8.56 -11.44
N GLN A 177 -6.86 -9.77 -12.01
CA GLN A 177 -7.15 -9.95 -13.43
C GLN A 177 -8.52 -9.37 -13.85
N LEU A 178 -9.56 -9.47 -13.01
CA LEU A 178 -10.86 -8.85 -13.28
C LEU A 178 -10.81 -7.31 -13.23
N ALA A 179 -9.93 -6.73 -12.42
CA ALA A 179 -9.76 -5.28 -12.30
C ALA A 179 -8.92 -4.67 -13.44
N GLU A 180 -8.00 -5.46 -14.03
CA GLU A 180 -7.14 -5.06 -15.14
C GLU A 180 -7.92 -4.79 -16.45
N PHE A 181 -8.96 -5.58 -16.73
CA PHE A 181 -9.71 -5.48 -17.98
C PHE A 181 -10.97 -4.62 -17.84
N GLU A 182 -11.01 -3.49 -18.55
CA GLU A 182 -12.14 -2.55 -18.51
C GLU A 182 -13.46 -3.20 -18.93
N GLU A 183 -13.42 -4.13 -19.88
CA GLU A 183 -14.60 -4.85 -20.37
C GLU A 183 -15.21 -5.79 -19.32
N LEU A 184 -14.44 -6.20 -18.31
CA LEU A 184 -14.88 -7.12 -17.25
C LEU A 184 -15.42 -6.40 -16.01
N ARG A 185 -15.42 -5.05 -15.99
CA ARG A 185 -15.92 -4.26 -14.86
C ARG A 185 -17.39 -4.54 -14.55
N ASP A 186 -18.22 -4.76 -15.57
CA ASP A 186 -19.64 -5.10 -15.40
C ASP A 186 -19.82 -6.49 -14.76
N PHE A 187 -18.94 -7.44 -15.08
CA PHE A 187 -18.92 -8.75 -14.45
C PHE A 187 -18.48 -8.65 -12.98
N ALA A 188 -17.41 -7.89 -12.71
CA ALA A 188 -16.93 -7.64 -11.36
C ALA A 188 -17.99 -6.94 -10.49
N ALA A 189 -18.72 -5.98 -11.06
CA ALA A 189 -19.83 -5.29 -10.40
C ALA A 189 -20.97 -6.25 -10.01
N GLN A 190 -21.28 -7.23 -10.86
CA GLN A 190 -22.30 -8.25 -10.56
C GLN A 190 -21.82 -9.24 -9.49
N LEU A 191 -20.51 -9.47 -9.37
CA LEU A 191 -19.93 -10.41 -8.41
C LEU A 191 -19.81 -9.82 -6.99
N LEU A 192 -19.59 -8.51 -6.87
CA LEU A 192 -19.36 -7.78 -5.62
C LEU A 192 -20.45 -7.94 -4.52
N PRO A 193 -21.77 -7.88 -4.84
CA PRO A 193 -22.83 -8.08 -3.84
C PRO A 193 -22.84 -9.49 -3.26
N HIS A 194 -22.48 -10.50 -4.06
CA HIS A 194 -22.44 -11.89 -3.62
C HIS A 194 -21.24 -12.14 -2.71
N ILE A 195 -20.07 -11.61 -3.08
CA ILE A 195 -18.84 -11.63 -2.28
C ILE A 195 -19.06 -11.02 -0.87
N SER A 196 -19.66 -9.83 -0.81
CA SER A 196 -19.89 -9.10 0.45
C SER A 196 -20.79 -9.87 1.42
N ARG A 197 -21.82 -10.55 0.88
CA ARG A 197 -22.75 -11.35 1.69
C ARG A 197 -22.08 -12.59 2.30
N PHE A 198 -21.21 -13.26 1.54
CA PHE A 198 -20.45 -14.41 2.03
C PHE A 198 -19.38 -14.01 3.07
N ALA A 199 -18.71 -12.87 2.87
CA ALA A 199 -17.75 -12.33 3.84
C ALA A 199 -18.41 -11.99 5.20
N ALA A 200 -19.60 -11.38 5.18
CA ALA A 200 -20.35 -11.05 6.39
C ALA A 200 -20.72 -12.28 7.24
N VAL A 201 -21.13 -13.38 6.61
CA VAL A 201 -21.47 -14.64 7.30
C VAL A 201 -20.25 -15.28 7.96
N ARG A 202 -19.06 -15.22 7.35
CA ARG A 202 -17.84 -15.73 7.97
C ARG A 202 -17.37 -14.87 9.13
N LEU A 203 -17.47 -13.54 9.02
CA LEU A 203 -17.14 -12.63 10.11
C LEU A 203 -18.03 -12.90 11.34
N SER A 204 -19.32 -13.17 11.14
CA SER A 204 -20.25 -13.53 12.21
C SER A 204 -19.84 -14.84 12.92
N LYS A 205 -19.52 -15.91 12.18
CA LYS A 205 -19.07 -17.18 12.78
C LYS A 205 -17.75 -17.04 13.54
N SER A 206 -16.82 -16.25 13.02
CA SER A 206 -15.54 -15.97 13.68
C SER A 206 -15.73 -15.19 14.99
N ASN A 207 -16.64 -14.22 15.01
CA ASN A 207 -16.96 -13.46 16.22
C ASN A 207 -17.61 -14.34 17.30
N ASP A 208 -18.51 -15.25 16.93
CA ASP A 208 -19.13 -16.19 17.88
C ASP A 208 -18.11 -17.16 18.50
N GLN A 209 -17.14 -17.66 17.72
CA GLN A 209 -16.06 -18.50 18.24
C GLN A 209 -15.15 -17.73 19.21
N ASN A 210 -14.85 -16.48 18.89
CA ASN A 210 -14.01 -15.64 19.75
C ASN A 210 -14.73 -15.30 21.07
N ALA A 211 -16.04 -15.03 21.03
CA ALA A 211 -16.86 -14.80 22.22
C ALA A 211 -16.88 -16.03 23.15
N LYS A 212 -17.00 -17.24 22.59
CA LYS A 212 -16.94 -18.50 23.35
C LYS A 212 -15.57 -18.72 24.00
N LEU A 213 -14.48 -18.40 23.28
CA LEU A 213 -13.13 -18.53 23.81
C LEU A 213 -12.86 -17.54 24.95
N VAL A 214 -13.35 -16.30 24.85
CA VAL A 214 -13.26 -15.30 25.91
C VAL A 214 -14.07 -15.73 27.13
N ALA A 215 -15.29 -16.24 26.95
CA ALA A 215 -16.11 -16.75 28.03
C ALA A 215 -15.43 -17.90 28.80
N HIS A 216 -14.88 -18.88 28.08
CA HIS A 216 -14.15 -20.00 28.67
C HIS A 216 -12.90 -19.54 29.44
N LYS A 217 -12.15 -18.55 28.92
CA LYS A 217 -11.00 -17.97 29.61
C LYS A 217 -11.40 -17.26 30.90
N ASN A 218 -12.49 -16.49 30.88
CA ASN A 218 -13.00 -15.80 32.06
C ASN A 218 -13.48 -16.78 33.14
N GLU A 219 -14.17 -17.85 32.73
CA GLU A 219 -14.60 -18.91 33.64
C GLU A 219 -13.40 -19.64 34.28
N THR A 220 -12.34 -19.89 33.49
CA THR A 220 -11.08 -20.46 33.99
C THR A 220 -10.39 -19.53 34.99
N ILE A 221 -10.38 -18.21 34.74
CA ILE A 221 -9.81 -17.21 35.66
C ILE A 221 -10.59 -17.21 36.98
N GLN A 222 -11.93 -17.21 36.94
CA GLN A 222 -12.74 -17.25 38.15
C GLN A 222 -12.47 -18.51 38.98
N LEU A 223 -12.36 -19.68 38.34
CA LEU A 223 -11.99 -20.92 39.03
C LEU A 223 -10.63 -20.81 39.72
N LEU A 224 -9.61 -20.29 39.02
CA LEU A 224 -8.27 -20.09 39.60
C LEU A 224 -8.26 -19.08 40.76
N GLU A 225 -9.02 -17.98 40.65
CA GLU A 225 -9.16 -16.99 41.72
C GLU A 225 -9.83 -17.58 42.97
N THR A 226 -10.85 -18.43 42.78
CA THR A 226 -11.47 -19.14 43.91
C THR A 226 -10.51 -20.15 44.54
N GLU A 227 -9.73 -20.90 43.76
CA GLU A 227 -8.71 -21.82 44.29
C GLU A 227 -7.65 -21.06 45.10
N VAL A 228 -7.11 -19.95 44.57
CA VAL A 228 -6.14 -19.10 45.29
C VAL A 228 -6.72 -18.61 46.61
N SER A 229 -7.96 -18.11 46.61
CA SER A 229 -8.65 -17.66 47.82
C SER A 229 -8.79 -18.78 48.86
N THR A 230 -9.18 -19.99 48.45
CA THR A 230 -9.29 -21.13 49.38
C THR A 230 -7.93 -21.58 49.94
N HIS A 231 -6.88 -21.58 49.12
CA HIS A 231 -5.53 -21.91 49.57
C HIS A 231 -4.97 -20.86 50.53
N LYS A 232 -5.24 -19.58 50.29
CA LYS A 232 -4.89 -18.47 51.17
C LYS A 232 -5.60 -18.60 52.53
N ALA A 233 -6.90 -18.82 52.53
CA ALA A 233 -7.67 -19.05 53.76
C ALA A 233 -7.15 -20.27 54.56
N ARG A 234 -6.78 -21.37 53.87
CA ARG A 234 -6.15 -22.54 54.52
C ARG A 234 -4.78 -22.18 55.11
N ALA A 235 -3.96 -21.40 54.39
CA ALA A 235 -2.67 -20.94 54.87
C ALA A 235 -2.83 -20.05 56.11
N ASP A 236 -3.80 -19.13 56.13
CA ASP A 236 -4.08 -18.26 57.28
C ASP A 236 -4.48 -19.06 58.53
N ILE A 237 -5.31 -20.10 58.38
CA ILE A 237 -5.64 -21.03 59.47
C ILE A 237 -4.38 -21.74 60.01
N HIS A 238 -3.48 -22.15 59.12
CA HIS A 238 -2.23 -22.81 59.51
C HIS A 238 -1.24 -21.84 60.17
N ILE A 239 -1.16 -20.60 59.71
CA ILE A 239 -0.37 -19.52 60.31
C ILE A 239 -0.91 -19.22 61.71
N GLY A 240 -2.23 -19.07 61.87
CA GLY A 240 -2.84 -18.86 63.20
C GLY A 240 -2.55 -20.00 64.18
N LYS A 241 -2.63 -21.26 63.73
CA LYS A 241 -2.25 -22.43 64.53
C LYS A 241 -0.76 -22.43 64.88
N PHE A 242 0.10 -22.00 63.96
CA PHE A 242 1.54 -21.89 64.19
C PHE A 242 1.86 -20.81 65.23
N CYS A 243 1.26 -19.62 65.14
CA CYS A 243 1.44 -18.53 66.11
C CYS A 243 1.03 -18.96 67.53
N ALA A 244 -0.17 -19.55 67.69
CA ALA A 244 -0.64 -20.03 68.99
C ALA A 244 0.24 -21.15 69.58
N MET A 245 0.87 -21.95 68.72
CA MET A 245 1.78 -23.03 69.14
C MET A 245 3.16 -22.49 69.52
N ARG A 246 3.65 -21.46 68.83
CA ARG A 246 4.88 -20.75 69.14
C ARG A 246 4.79 -20.02 70.48
N GLU A 247 3.68 -19.35 70.77
CA GLU A 247 3.44 -18.73 72.09
C GLU A 247 3.50 -19.77 73.22
N LYS A 248 2.91 -20.95 73.02
CA LYS A 248 2.99 -22.06 73.99
C LYS A 248 4.42 -22.60 74.16
N TYR A 249 5.19 -22.67 73.06
CA TYR A 249 6.59 -23.08 73.10
C TYR A 249 7.45 -22.08 73.87
N GLU A 250 7.32 -20.78 73.55
CA GLU A 250 8.05 -19.71 74.24
C GLU A 250 7.70 -19.66 75.74
N GLY A 251 6.42 -19.82 76.11
CA GLY A 251 6.00 -19.88 77.50
C GLY A 251 6.56 -21.09 78.27
N GLU A 252 6.64 -22.27 77.66
CA GLU A 252 7.23 -23.45 78.31
C GLU A 252 8.76 -23.35 78.37
N LEU A 253 9.41 -22.70 77.40
CA LEU A 253 10.85 -22.44 77.40
C LEU A 253 11.25 -21.52 78.57
N ILE A 254 10.50 -20.44 78.79
CA ILE A 254 10.69 -19.52 79.94
C ILE A 254 10.52 -20.27 81.27
N LYS A 255 9.55 -21.19 81.33
CA LYS A 255 9.33 -22.00 82.52
C LYS A 255 10.47 -22.99 82.78
N SER A 256 11.01 -23.62 81.74
CA SER A 256 12.17 -24.52 81.85
C SER A 256 13.42 -23.76 82.35
N ASP A 257 13.72 -22.59 81.78
CA ASP A 257 14.81 -21.70 82.24
C ASP A 257 14.64 -21.27 83.72
N GLY A 258 13.41 -20.97 84.13
CA GLY A 258 13.10 -20.66 85.52
C GLY A 258 13.33 -21.84 86.48
N LEU A 259 12.95 -23.05 86.07
CA LEU A 259 13.17 -24.29 86.83
C LEU A 259 14.67 -24.63 86.93
N GLU A 260 15.43 -24.45 85.86
CA GLU A 260 16.87 -24.68 85.81
C GLU A 260 17.64 -23.73 86.74
N LYS A 261 17.29 -22.43 86.73
CA LYS A 261 17.82 -21.43 87.67
C LYS A 261 17.51 -21.78 89.12
N LEU A 262 16.29 -22.25 89.38
CA LEU A 262 15.85 -22.63 90.73
C LEU A 262 16.51 -23.91 91.22
N LEU A 263 16.73 -24.88 90.33
CA LEU A 263 17.50 -26.10 90.59
C LEU A 263 18.97 -25.77 90.91
N THR A 264 19.57 -24.83 90.15
CA THR A 264 20.93 -24.34 90.38
C THR A 264 21.06 -23.68 91.75
N ALA A 265 20.12 -22.81 92.12
CA ALA A 265 20.09 -22.15 93.42
C ALA A 265 19.94 -23.16 94.58
N ARG A 266 19.08 -24.17 94.43
CA ARG A 266 18.91 -25.25 95.42
C ARG A 266 20.15 -26.14 95.54
N SER A 267 20.80 -26.46 94.43
CA SER A 267 22.05 -27.23 94.43
C SER A 267 23.15 -26.51 95.22
N LYS A 268 23.26 -25.18 95.04
CA LYS A 268 24.18 -24.33 95.80
C LYS A 268 23.84 -24.28 97.30
N GLN A 269 22.55 -24.25 97.66
CA GLN A 269 22.12 -24.31 99.07
C GLN A 269 22.45 -25.67 99.71
N LEU A 270 22.29 -26.76 98.97
CA LEU A 270 22.67 -28.11 99.41
C LEU A 270 24.18 -28.20 99.66
N GLU A 271 25.02 -27.67 98.76
CA GLU A 271 26.48 -27.62 98.95
C GLU A 271 26.87 -26.85 100.22
N VAL A 272 26.28 -25.67 100.44
CA VAL A 272 26.54 -24.85 101.64
C VAL A 272 26.10 -25.57 102.92
N ALA A 273 24.94 -26.23 102.90
CA ALA A 273 24.45 -26.99 104.04
C ALA A 273 25.33 -28.22 104.34
N MET A 274 25.79 -28.93 103.31
CA MET A 274 26.71 -30.06 103.45
C MET A 274 28.07 -29.63 104.02
N ALA A 275 28.63 -28.53 103.53
CA ALA A 275 29.89 -27.97 104.05
C ALA A 275 29.75 -27.59 105.54
N ARG A 276 28.63 -26.98 105.93
CA ARG A 276 28.38 -26.56 107.31
C ARG A 276 28.16 -27.72 108.28
N ILE A 277 27.55 -28.81 107.81
CA ILE A 277 27.46 -30.07 108.58
C ILE A 277 28.85 -30.64 108.78
N ALA A 278 29.69 -30.71 107.73
CA ALA A 278 31.06 -31.22 107.83
C ALA A 278 31.93 -30.39 108.79
N ASP A 279 31.80 -29.06 108.77
CA ASP A 279 32.50 -28.17 109.71
C ASP A 279 32.09 -28.43 111.17
N LEU A 280 30.79 -28.56 111.45
CA LEU A 280 30.26 -28.86 112.79
C LEU A 280 30.64 -30.27 113.28
N GLU A 281 30.65 -31.26 112.39
CA GLU A 281 31.13 -32.62 112.68
C GLU A 281 32.62 -32.61 113.03
N SER A 282 33.44 -31.82 112.31
CA SER A 282 34.86 -31.66 112.59
C SER A 282 35.13 -30.93 113.92
N ALA A 283 34.30 -29.94 114.28
CA ALA A 283 34.42 -29.18 115.54
C ALA A 283 33.99 -30.00 116.77
N SER A 284 32.92 -30.81 116.64
CA SER A 284 32.45 -31.71 117.71
C SER A 284 33.45 -32.82 118.06
N SER A 285 34.44 -33.10 117.20
CA SER A 285 35.52 -34.07 117.47
C SER A 285 36.68 -33.49 118.30
N ARG A 286 36.78 -32.16 118.43
CA ARG A 286 37.90 -31.46 119.11
C ARG A 286 37.61 -31.05 120.55
N ASP A 287 36.34 -30.92 120.96
CA ASP A 287 35.93 -30.55 122.32
C ASP A 287 34.69 -31.36 122.79
N PRO A 288 34.85 -32.34 123.71
CA PRO A 288 33.76 -33.20 124.16
C PRO A 288 32.76 -32.52 125.12
N ALA A 289 33.06 -31.32 125.66
CA ALA A 289 32.15 -30.60 126.57
C ALA A 289 31.01 -29.84 125.85
N GLN A 290 31.12 -29.67 124.51
CA GLN A 290 30.12 -29.01 123.65
C GLN A 290 29.30 -29.98 122.77
N GLY A 291 29.56 -31.28 122.87
CA GLY A 291 29.09 -32.29 121.91
C GLY A 291 27.57 -32.47 121.80
N ASP A 292 26.79 -32.27 122.87
CA ASP A 292 25.33 -32.49 122.83
C ASP A 292 24.56 -31.36 122.13
N ALA A 293 25.03 -30.12 122.23
CA ALA A 293 24.47 -28.98 121.50
C ALA A 293 24.77 -29.07 120.00
N SER A 294 26.02 -29.42 119.64
CA SER A 294 26.44 -29.62 118.25
C SER A 294 25.72 -30.81 117.59
N LYS A 295 25.51 -31.94 118.29
CA LYS A 295 24.72 -33.08 117.79
C LYS A 295 23.28 -32.69 117.45
N THR A 296 22.62 -31.91 118.31
CA THR A 296 21.24 -31.46 118.09
C THR A 296 21.16 -30.54 116.86
N GLN A 297 22.16 -29.67 116.68
CA GLN A 297 22.24 -28.75 115.54
C GLN A 297 22.54 -29.47 114.22
N ILE A 298 23.41 -30.48 114.24
CA ILE A 298 23.69 -31.37 113.10
C ILE A 298 22.43 -32.13 112.70
N LEU A 299 21.68 -32.69 113.65
CA LEU A 299 20.43 -33.42 113.37
C LEU A 299 19.37 -32.52 112.73
N GLY A 300 19.27 -31.26 113.19
CA GLY A 300 18.40 -30.25 112.59
C GLY A 300 18.80 -29.90 111.15
N LEU A 301 20.09 -29.70 110.87
CA LEU A 301 20.62 -29.44 109.53
C LEU A 301 20.47 -30.64 108.60
N GLN A 302 20.64 -31.87 109.08
CA GLN A 302 20.42 -33.10 108.32
C GLN A 302 18.95 -33.27 107.89
N ASN A 303 18.00 -32.91 108.76
CA ASN A 303 16.58 -32.90 108.41
C ASN A 303 16.26 -31.81 107.38
N LEU A 304 16.85 -30.62 107.50
CA LEU A 304 16.72 -29.55 106.51
C LEU A 304 17.33 -29.95 105.16
N LEU A 305 18.48 -30.64 105.17
CA LEU A 305 19.16 -31.17 103.99
C LEU A 305 18.28 -32.20 103.27
N LYS A 306 17.69 -33.16 104.00
CA LYS A 306 16.73 -34.12 103.43
C LYS A 306 15.52 -33.42 102.82
N TYR A 307 15.01 -32.38 103.48
CA TYR A 307 13.90 -31.59 102.97
C TYR A 307 14.25 -30.88 101.65
N GLU A 308 15.42 -30.22 101.58
CA GLU A 308 15.87 -29.55 100.35
C GLU A 308 16.28 -30.52 99.24
N GLN A 309 16.82 -31.70 99.55
CA GLN A 309 17.06 -32.78 98.57
C GLN A 309 15.76 -33.26 97.94
N ALA A 310 14.72 -33.49 98.75
CA ALA A 310 13.40 -33.85 98.25
C ALA A 310 12.79 -32.73 97.39
N ARG A 311 13.04 -31.46 97.74
CA ARG A 311 12.62 -30.30 96.97
C ARG A 311 13.36 -30.20 95.63
N ALA A 312 14.68 -30.39 95.63
CA ALA A 312 15.53 -30.41 94.45
C ALA A 312 15.10 -31.52 93.47
N ALA A 313 14.88 -32.72 93.97
CA ALA A 313 14.37 -33.85 93.18
C ALA A 313 13.03 -33.52 92.50
N ARG A 314 12.08 -32.89 93.22
CA ARG A 314 10.80 -32.44 92.64
C ARG A 314 10.99 -31.41 91.53
N THR A 315 11.91 -30.45 91.69
CA THR A 315 12.25 -29.50 90.61
C THR A 315 12.85 -30.18 89.39
N GLN A 316 13.74 -31.16 89.58
CA GLN A 316 14.32 -31.91 88.48
C GLN A 316 13.23 -32.65 87.68
N THR A 317 12.32 -33.32 88.37
CA THR A 317 11.21 -34.02 87.69
C THR A 317 10.31 -33.04 86.93
N GLN A 318 10.10 -31.82 87.45
CA GLN A 318 9.35 -30.78 86.75
C GLN A 318 10.11 -30.24 85.53
N LEU A 319 11.44 -30.14 85.61
CA LEU A 319 12.31 -29.73 84.50
C LEU A 319 12.28 -30.77 83.38
N ASP A 320 12.49 -32.05 83.70
CA ASP A 320 12.43 -33.16 82.74
C ASP A 320 11.07 -33.23 82.02
N GLN A 321 9.98 -33.00 82.76
CA GLN A 321 8.63 -32.92 82.18
C GLN A 321 8.45 -31.69 81.27
N SER A 322 9.05 -30.56 81.61
CA SER A 322 9.02 -29.34 80.79
C SER A 322 9.81 -29.55 79.49
N ASP A 323 10.99 -30.17 79.56
CA ASP A 323 11.84 -30.46 78.40
C ASP A 323 11.18 -31.42 77.40
N LEU A 324 10.51 -32.48 77.88
CA LEU A 324 9.71 -33.35 77.04
C LEU A 324 8.58 -32.60 76.33
N LYS A 325 7.99 -31.60 76.99
CA LYS A 325 6.92 -30.77 76.42
C LYS A 325 7.48 -29.79 75.37
N VAL A 326 8.67 -29.21 75.61
CA VAL A 326 9.40 -28.37 74.65
C VAL A 326 9.74 -29.16 73.39
N GLN A 327 10.30 -30.37 73.51
CA GLN A 327 10.60 -31.23 72.35
C GLN A 327 9.35 -31.58 71.53
N ARG A 328 8.24 -31.91 72.21
CA ARG A 328 6.96 -32.18 71.54
C ARG A 328 6.46 -30.94 70.78
N LEU A 329 6.44 -29.77 71.40
CA LEU A 329 6.03 -28.52 70.75
C LEU A 329 6.93 -28.18 69.56
N GLN A 330 8.24 -28.35 69.67
CA GLN A 330 9.19 -28.10 68.60
C GLN A 330 8.93 -28.99 67.37
N SER A 331 8.58 -30.27 67.58
CA SER A 331 8.21 -31.17 66.49
C SER A 331 6.92 -30.73 65.77
N GLN A 332 5.94 -30.22 66.50
CA GLN A 332 4.68 -29.72 65.94
C GLN A 332 4.87 -28.42 65.16
N VAL A 333 5.71 -27.50 65.66
CA VAL A 333 6.10 -26.25 64.99
C VAL A 333 6.72 -26.54 63.62
N ARG A 334 7.71 -27.44 63.55
CA ARG A 334 8.32 -27.88 62.28
C ARG A 334 7.29 -28.49 61.30
N GLY A 335 6.34 -29.25 61.82
CA GLY A 335 5.25 -29.83 61.02
C GLY A 335 4.31 -28.79 60.43
N CYS A 336 4.01 -27.72 61.16
CA CYS A 336 3.19 -26.59 60.68
C CYS A 336 3.93 -25.77 59.61
N GLU A 337 5.22 -25.48 59.79
CA GLU A 337 6.04 -24.77 58.78
C GLU A 337 6.08 -25.51 57.45
N ALA A 338 6.21 -26.84 57.48
CA ALA A 338 6.20 -27.67 56.28
C ALA A 338 4.84 -27.60 55.55
N LYS A 339 3.72 -27.56 56.28
CA LYS A 339 2.37 -27.41 55.69
C LYS A 339 2.16 -26.03 55.07
N ILE A 340 2.63 -24.96 55.73
CA ILE A 340 2.55 -23.59 55.20
C ILE A 340 3.33 -23.49 53.89
N ARG A 341 4.58 -23.99 53.85
CA ARG A 341 5.39 -24.01 52.61
C ARG A 341 4.72 -24.77 51.46
N ARG A 342 4.10 -25.92 51.75
CA ARG A 342 3.37 -26.71 50.73
C ARG A 342 2.15 -25.99 50.17
N LEU A 343 1.48 -25.13 50.96
CA LEU A 343 0.32 -24.36 50.51
C LEU A 343 0.71 -23.09 49.74
N GLN A 344 1.87 -22.50 50.03
CA GLN A 344 2.34 -21.28 49.36
C GLN A 344 2.79 -21.53 47.91
N SER A 345 3.39 -22.68 47.60
CA SER A 345 3.89 -22.97 46.25
C SER A 345 2.78 -23.00 45.18
N PRO A 346 1.64 -23.68 45.39
CA PRO A 346 0.51 -23.63 44.47
C PRO A 346 -0.07 -22.22 44.31
N VAL A 347 -0.19 -21.45 45.39
CA VAL A 347 -0.73 -20.08 45.37
C VAL A 347 0.04 -19.19 44.39
N HIS A 348 1.36 -19.14 44.51
CA HIS A 348 2.19 -18.34 43.60
C HIS A 348 2.09 -18.83 42.14
N GLY A 349 1.96 -20.15 41.92
CA GLY A 349 1.80 -20.72 40.58
C GLY A 349 0.45 -20.36 39.92
N HIS A 350 -0.63 -20.39 40.69
CA HIS A 350 -1.95 -19.99 40.20
C HIS A 350 -2.04 -18.47 39.98
N GLU A 351 -1.46 -17.65 40.86
CA GLU A 351 -1.38 -16.17 40.70
C GLU A 351 -0.65 -15.79 39.39
N ALA A 352 0.53 -16.37 39.14
CA ALA A 352 1.26 -16.12 37.89
C ALA A 352 0.48 -16.55 36.64
N LYS A 353 -0.29 -17.65 36.72
CA LYS A 353 -1.15 -18.12 35.62
C LYS A 353 -2.31 -17.15 35.36
N THR A 354 -2.91 -16.61 36.41
CA THR A 354 -3.99 -15.62 36.32
C THR A 354 -3.50 -14.33 35.67
N GLU A 355 -2.35 -13.79 36.10
CA GLU A 355 -1.77 -12.58 35.49
C GLU A 355 -1.47 -12.77 34.00
N ARG A 356 -0.92 -13.93 33.63
CA ARG A 356 -0.64 -14.27 32.22
C ARG A 356 -1.90 -14.33 31.39
N LEU A 357 -2.97 -14.97 31.90
CA LEU A 357 -4.25 -15.05 31.19
C LEU A 357 -4.91 -13.68 31.04
N GLN A 358 -4.90 -12.84 32.09
CA GLN A 358 -5.42 -11.47 32.04
C GLN A 358 -4.68 -10.60 31.02
N SER A 359 -3.35 -10.72 30.94
CA SER A 359 -2.54 -10.00 29.94
C SER A 359 -2.90 -10.41 28.51
N GLN A 360 -3.11 -11.72 28.28
CA GLN A 360 -3.55 -12.22 26.98
C GLN A 360 -4.93 -11.73 26.58
N ILE A 361 -5.88 -11.61 27.52
CA ILE A 361 -7.22 -11.08 27.28
C ILE A 361 -7.14 -9.62 26.84
N ARG A 362 -6.44 -8.76 27.59
CA ARG A 362 -6.24 -7.34 27.24
C ARG A 362 -5.62 -7.16 25.86
N GLY A 363 -4.64 -7.99 25.51
CA GLY A 363 -4.02 -7.98 24.18
C GLY A 363 -4.98 -8.37 23.05
N CYS A 364 -5.93 -9.27 23.31
CA CYS A 364 -6.96 -9.64 22.34
C CYS A 364 -8.02 -8.53 22.20
N GLU A 365 -8.44 -7.91 23.31
CA GLU A 365 -9.40 -6.80 23.32
C GLU A 365 -8.87 -5.60 22.53
N ALA A 366 -7.62 -5.18 22.76
CA ALA A 366 -6.99 -4.07 22.04
C ALA A 366 -6.88 -4.34 20.53
N LYS A 367 -6.59 -5.59 20.12
CA LYS A 367 -6.60 -5.98 18.70
C LYS A 367 -8.01 -5.87 18.10
N ASN A 368 -9.03 -6.25 18.86
CA ASN A 368 -10.41 -6.21 18.40
C ASN A 368 -10.90 -4.76 18.22
N GLU A 369 -10.58 -3.87 19.16
CA GLU A 369 -10.89 -2.44 19.04
C GLU A 369 -10.23 -1.79 17.81
N ARG A 370 -8.97 -2.14 17.54
CA ARG A 370 -8.25 -1.68 16.34
C ARG A 370 -8.93 -2.15 15.06
N LEU A 371 -9.30 -3.44 14.98
CA LEU A 371 -10.01 -3.99 13.82
C LEU A 371 -11.39 -3.32 13.63
N GLN A 372 -12.15 -3.11 14.71
CA GLN A 372 -13.43 -2.40 14.63
C GLN A 372 -13.28 -0.96 14.16
N SER A 373 -12.22 -0.25 14.57
CA SER A 373 -11.92 1.09 14.08
C SER A 373 -11.59 1.10 12.59
N GLN A 374 -10.83 0.12 12.10
CA GLN A 374 -10.52 -0.05 10.68
C GLN A 374 -11.79 -0.33 9.85
N ILE A 375 -12.70 -1.17 10.36
CA ILE A 375 -13.98 -1.46 9.70
C ILE A 375 -14.82 -0.19 9.56
N ARG A 376 -14.99 0.59 10.64
CA ARG A 376 -15.72 1.87 10.58
C ARG A 376 -15.10 2.85 9.59
N GLY A 377 -13.77 2.89 9.50
CA GLY A 377 -13.06 3.70 8.51
C GLY A 377 -13.36 3.27 7.08
N CYS A 378 -13.41 1.97 6.81
CA CYS A 378 -13.76 1.42 5.50
C CYS A 378 -15.22 1.72 5.14
N GLU A 379 -16.15 1.55 6.08
CA GLU A 379 -17.58 1.88 5.90
C GLU A 379 -17.77 3.35 5.50
N ALA A 380 -17.11 4.27 6.22
CA ALA A 380 -17.16 5.69 5.89
C ALA A 380 -16.57 6.01 4.50
N LYS A 381 -15.51 5.30 4.08
CA LYS A 381 -14.93 5.44 2.73
C LYS A 381 -15.92 4.97 1.65
N ILE A 382 -16.61 3.85 1.89
CA ILE A 382 -17.64 3.32 1.00
C ILE A 382 -18.78 4.33 0.84
N GLU A 383 -19.28 4.92 1.93
CA GLU A 383 -20.37 5.91 1.86
C GLU A 383 -19.98 7.17 1.06
N ARG A 384 -18.73 7.62 1.18
CA ARG A 384 -18.21 8.75 0.39
C ARG A 384 -18.12 8.40 -1.09
N LEU A 385 -17.58 7.22 -1.43
CA LEU A 385 -17.49 6.76 -2.82
C LEU A 385 -18.89 6.63 -3.44
N GLN A 386 -19.85 6.05 -2.73
CA GLN A 386 -21.24 5.97 -3.19
C GLN A 386 -21.85 7.36 -3.45
N SER A 387 -21.52 8.34 -2.61
CA SER A 387 -21.97 9.73 -2.80
C SER A 387 -21.33 10.39 -4.03
N GLN A 388 -20.05 10.11 -4.29
CA GLN A 388 -19.37 10.59 -5.50
C GLN A 388 -19.96 9.96 -6.76
N VAL A 389 -20.23 8.65 -6.76
CA VAL A 389 -20.89 7.95 -7.88
C VAL A 389 -22.24 8.61 -8.20
N ARG A 390 -23.09 8.84 -7.19
CA ARG A 390 -24.36 9.57 -7.39
C ARG A 390 -24.15 10.97 -7.98
N GLY A 391 -23.09 11.66 -7.57
CA GLY A 391 -22.72 12.97 -8.13
C GLY A 391 -22.33 12.90 -9.61
N TYR A 392 -21.54 11.90 -10.00
CA TYR A 392 -21.16 11.67 -11.39
C TYR A 392 -22.34 11.25 -12.26
N GLU A 393 -23.22 10.38 -11.75
CA GLU A 393 -24.47 10.02 -12.42
C GLU A 393 -25.33 11.26 -12.73
N GLY A 394 -25.45 12.18 -11.77
CA GLY A 394 -26.15 13.45 -11.97
C GLY A 394 -25.53 14.34 -13.06
N LYS A 395 -24.19 14.45 -13.07
CA LYS A 395 -23.46 15.18 -14.13
C LYS A 395 -23.67 14.54 -15.51
N LEU A 396 -23.62 13.21 -15.57
CA LEU A 396 -23.84 12.46 -16.81
C LEU A 396 -25.25 12.69 -17.36
N GLN A 397 -26.27 12.73 -16.50
CA GLN A 397 -27.64 13.05 -16.91
C GLN A 397 -27.76 14.47 -17.46
N ARG A 398 -27.08 15.45 -16.85
CA ARG A 398 -27.06 16.84 -17.34
C ARG A 398 -26.42 16.94 -18.72
N LEU A 399 -25.25 16.32 -18.91
CA LEU A 399 -24.56 16.28 -20.21
C LEU A 399 -25.38 15.58 -21.29
N LYS A 400 -26.09 14.49 -20.94
CA LYS A 400 -27.02 13.81 -21.87
C LYS A 400 -28.15 14.73 -22.31
N SER A 401 -28.67 15.58 -21.44
CA SER A 401 -29.70 16.57 -21.78
C SER A 401 -29.12 17.67 -22.67
N GLU A 402 -27.96 18.25 -22.33
CA GLU A 402 -27.28 19.27 -23.15
C GLU A 402 -26.97 18.76 -24.57
N LYS A 403 -26.48 17.51 -24.70
CA LYS A 403 -26.29 16.86 -26.00
C LYS A 403 -27.59 16.81 -26.81
N ARG A 404 -28.72 16.53 -26.14
CA ARG A 404 -30.05 16.45 -26.78
C ARG A 404 -30.49 17.82 -27.29
N ASP A 405 -30.27 18.86 -26.49
CA ASP A 405 -30.61 20.24 -26.85
C ASP A 405 -29.75 20.74 -28.02
N LEU A 406 -28.44 20.48 -27.99
CA LEU A 406 -27.53 20.80 -29.09
C LEU A 406 -27.91 20.07 -30.38
N LEU A 407 -28.27 18.78 -30.30
CA LEU A 407 -28.79 18.05 -31.45
C LEU A 407 -30.09 18.66 -32.00
N GLY A 408 -30.96 19.17 -31.11
CA GLY A 408 -32.14 19.94 -31.49
C GLY A 408 -31.77 21.22 -32.24
N MET A 409 -30.82 22.00 -31.73
CA MET A 409 -30.35 23.22 -32.40
C MET A 409 -29.73 22.94 -33.77
N ILE A 410 -28.91 21.89 -33.89
CA ILE A 410 -28.32 21.48 -35.18
C ILE A 410 -29.41 21.15 -36.21
N LYS A 411 -30.48 20.46 -35.79
CA LYS A 411 -31.62 20.17 -36.68
C LYS A 411 -32.31 21.43 -37.20
N ILE A 412 -32.34 22.51 -36.42
CA ILE A 412 -32.95 23.80 -36.80
C ILE A 412 -32.00 24.62 -37.69
N VAL A 413 -30.71 24.66 -37.38
CA VAL A 413 -29.72 25.51 -38.09
C VAL A 413 -29.33 24.93 -39.45
N LYS A 414 -29.25 23.60 -39.57
CA LYS A 414 -28.77 22.92 -40.78
C LYS A 414 -29.58 23.27 -42.06
N PRO A 415 -30.93 23.30 -42.05
CA PRO A 415 -31.72 23.74 -43.20
C PRO A 415 -31.42 25.19 -43.61
N ARG A 416 -31.33 26.10 -42.62
CA ARG A 416 -31.08 27.53 -42.86
C ARG A 416 -29.70 27.79 -43.45
N PHE A 417 -28.69 27.02 -43.03
CA PHE A 417 -27.36 27.04 -43.64
C PHE A 417 -27.39 26.55 -45.09
N LEU A 418 -28.15 25.49 -45.39
CA LEU A 418 -28.29 24.97 -46.75
C LEU A 418 -28.97 25.98 -47.68
N GLU A 419 -30.03 26.65 -47.22
CA GLU A 419 -30.70 27.73 -47.95
C GLU A 419 -29.75 28.89 -48.27
N LEU A 420 -29.03 29.40 -47.25
CA LEU A 420 -28.06 30.49 -47.45
C LEU A 420 -26.93 30.08 -48.42
N ASN A 421 -26.46 28.84 -48.35
CA ASN A 421 -25.43 28.35 -49.26
C ASN A 421 -25.95 28.14 -50.69
N GLN A 422 -27.25 27.90 -50.86
CA GLN A 422 -27.89 27.91 -52.18
C GLN A 422 -27.99 29.33 -52.73
N GLN A 423 -28.48 30.28 -51.92
CA GLN A 423 -28.53 31.71 -52.31
C GLN A 423 -27.14 32.24 -52.69
N ALA A 424 -26.09 31.91 -51.93
CA ALA A 424 -24.73 32.30 -52.25
C ALA A 424 -24.23 31.72 -53.59
N ARG A 425 -24.70 30.53 -54.00
CA ARG A 425 -24.40 29.94 -55.32
C ARG A 425 -25.14 30.68 -56.44
N GLU A 426 -26.40 31.02 -56.23
CA GLU A 426 -27.20 31.79 -57.18
C GLU A 426 -26.58 33.18 -57.42
N TYR A 427 -26.24 33.90 -56.36
CA TYR A 427 -25.54 35.19 -56.47
C TYR A 427 -24.19 35.09 -57.20
N ARG A 428 -23.41 34.02 -56.96
CA ARG A 428 -22.17 33.79 -57.71
C ARG A 428 -22.44 33.60 -59.20
N ARG A 429 -23.45 32.80 -59.56
CA ARG A 429 -23.85 32.58 -60.95
C ARG A 429 -24.30 33.88 -61.62
N GLU A 430 -25.17 34.65 -60.97
CA GLU A 430 -25.65 35.94 -61.50
C GLU A 430 -24.49 36.92 -61.69
N ARG A 431 -23.56 36.98 -60.74
CA ARG A 431 -22.36 37.80 -60.85
C ARG A 431 -21.48 37.37 -62.03
N ASP A 432 -21.28 36.07 -62.23
CA ASP A 432 -20.46 35.56 -63.31
C ASP A 432 -21.14 35.77 -64.68
N GLU A 433 -22.47 35.64 -64.78
CA GLU A 433 -23.27 35.99 -65.96
C GLU A 433 -23.20 37.49 -66.27
N ALA A 434 -23.32 38.35 -65.25
CA ALA A 434 -23.15 39.79 -65.40
C ALA A 434 -21.75 40.15 -65.87
N ARG A 435 -20.72 39.46 -65.36
CA ARG A 435 -19.32 39.63 -65.78
C ARG A 435 -19.12 39.23 -67.24
N GLU A 436 -19.75 38.12 -67.68
CA GLU A 436 -19.67 37.69 -69.07
C GLU A 436 -20.46 38.60 -70.02
N LYS A 437 -21.59 39.15 -69.57
CA LYS A 437 -22.28 40.21 -70.32
C LYS A 437 -21.38 41.44 -70.47
N LEU A 438 -20.77 41.91 -69.38
CA LEU A 438 -19.83 43.02 -69.41
C LEU A 438 -18.64 42.73 -70.34
N ARG A 439 -18.16 41.48 -70.39
CA ARG A 439 -17.09 41.05 -71.30
C ARG A 439 -17.54 41.07 -72.77
N ARG A 440 -18.77 40.67 -73.07
CA ARG A 440 -19.36 40.77 -74.42
C ARG A 440 -19.52 42.22 -74.83
N ASP A 441 -20.10 43.04 -73.97
CA ASP A 441 -20.29 44.47 -74.21
C ASP A 441 -18.93 45.18 -74.35
N ALA A 442 -17.91 44.79 -73.57
CA ALA A 442 -16.54 45.30 -73.71
C ALA A 442 -15.87 44.83 -75.01
N LYS A 443 -16.13 43.59 -75.48
CA LYS A 443 -15.67 43.12 -76.79
C LYS A 443 -16.34 43.90 -77.92
N GLU A 444 -17.64 44.15 -77.82
CA GLU A 444 -18.38 44.96 -78.79
C GLU A 444 -17.90 46.42 -78.78
N ALA A 445 -17.67 47.00 -77.60
CA ALA A 445 -17.02 48.31 -77.45
C ALA A 445 -15.59 48.32 -77.97
N SER A 446 -14.84 47.21 -77.84
CA SER A 446 -13.51 47.04 -78.44
C SER A 446 -13.56 46.89 -79.96
N GLU A 447 -14.63 46.32 -80.53
CA GLU A 447 -14.89 46.22 -81.96
C GLU A 447 -15.23 47.60 -82.54
N ILE A 448 -16.04 48.38 -81.82
CA ILE A 448 -16.34 49.79 -82.10
C ILE A 448 -15.09 50.65 -81.93
N SER A 449 -14.28 50.39 -80.89
CA SER A 449 -12.99 51.04 -80.66
C SER A 449 -11.98 50.66 -81.73
N ARG A 450 -11.92 49.42 -82.22
CA ARG A 450 -11.09 49.02 -83.38
C ARG A 450 -11.48 49.78 -84.66
N LYS A 451 -12.76 50.11 -84.83
CA LYS A 451 -13.24 51.02 -85.88
C LYS A 451 -12.86 52.49 -85.61
N ALA A 452 -12.73 52.90 -84.35
CA ALA A 452 -12.29 54.24 -83.93
C ALA A 452 -10.74 54.39 -83.85
N SER A 453 -9.99 53.30 -83.72
CA SER A 453 -8.54 53.23 -83.56
C SER A 453 -7.78 53.16 -84.91
N SER A 454 -8.29 53.89 -85.90
CA SER A 454 -7.43 54.71 -86.75
C SER A 454 -6.79 55.88 -85.95
N ALA A 455 -7.08 56.01 -84.65
CA ALA A 455 -6.46 56.97 -83.75
C ALA A 455 -5.91 56.30 -82.47
N LYS A 456 -4.57 56.27 -82.42
CA LYS A 456 -3.63 56.36 -81.28
C LYS A 456 -3.73 55.43 -80.06
N SER A 457 -2.60 54.73 -79.89
CA SER A 457 -2.00 54.03 -78.75
C SER A 457 -1.76 54.91 -77.49
N TRP A 458 -1.69 54.31 -76.29
CA TRP A 458 -0.51 54.26 -75.38
C TRP A 458 -0.89 53.84 -73.91
N TYR A 459 -0.23 52.77 -73.43
CA TYR A 459 0.36 52.42 -72.10
C TYR A 459 -0.39 52.33 -70.73
N GLN A 460 -0.39 51.09 -70.19
CA GLN A 460 0.24 50.52 -68.95
C GLN A 460 0.59 51.37 -67.70
N MET A 461 0.14 50.93 -66.50
CA MET A 461 0.91 50.63 -65.25
C MET A 461 -0.04 50.27 -64.05
N GLN A 462 0.04 49.04 -63.48
CA GLN A 462 0.42 48.64 -62.10
C GLN A 462 0.14 49.64 -60.94
N ASP A 463 -0.61 49.20 -59.88
CA ASP A 463 -0.03 49.06 -58.52
C ASP A 463 -0.95 48.42 -57.43
N LEU A 464 -0.26 47.73 -56.50
CA LEU A 464 -0.50 47.32 -55.09
C LEU A 464 -1.88 47.48 -54.39
N ARG A 465 -2.28 46.45 -53.63
CA ARG A 465 -2.59 46.56 -52.17
C ARG A 465 -2.74 45.22 -51.42
N GLN A 466 -2.20 45.25 -50.21
CA GLN A 466 -2.14 44.25 -49.13
C GLN A 466 -3.52 43.92 -48.53
N PHE A 467 -3.68 42.75 -47.91
CA PHE A 467 -4.18 42.56 -46.53
C PHE A 467 -4.39 41.06 -46.20
N THR A 468 -3.75 40.60 -45.12
CA THR A 468 -4.03 39.36 -44.38
C THR A 468 -4.92 39.66 -43.17
N PRO A 469 -5.80 38.74 -42.71
CA PRO A 469 -6.28 38.74 -41.34
C PRO A 469 -5.83 37.52 -40.53
N LEU A 470 -5.49 37.82 -39.28
CA LEU A 470 -5.07 36.94 -38.19
C LEU A 470 -6.15 35.94 -37.76
N SER A 471 -5.71 34.76 -37.33
CA SER A 471 -6.50 33.74 -36.62
C SER A 471 -6.13 33.76 -35.13
N ALA A 472 -7.13 33.80 -34.25
CA ALA A 472 -6.96 33.61 -32.81
C ALA A 472 -7.17 32.14 -32.42
N PRO A 473 -6.40 31.55 -31.49
CA PRO A 473 -6.74 30.25 -30.89
C PRO A 473 -7.43 30.42 -29.54
N SER A 474 -8.49 29.64 -29.37
CA SER A 474 -9.23 29.38 -28.14
C SER A 474 -8.39 28.57 -27.14
N SER A 475 -8.29 29.05 -25.89
CA SER A 475 -7.63 28.35 -24.79
C SER A 475 -8.51 27.21 -24.24
N PHE A 476 -8.11 25.97 -24.53
CA PHE A 476 -8.51 24.81 -23.73
C PHE A 476 -7.69 24.83 -22.43
N PHE A 477 -8.36 24.79 -21.28
CA PHE A 477 -7.71 24.70 -19.98
C PHE A 477 -7.11 23.30 -19.82
N MET A 478 -5.79 23.17 -20.02
CA MET A 478 -5.04 21.96 -19.64
C MET A 478 -4.65 22.08 -18.16
N PRO A 479 -4.69 20.97 -17.39
CA PRO A 479 -4.13 20.97 -16.05
C PRO A 479 -2.62 21.30 -16.08
N PRO A 480 -2.09 21.98 -15.06
CA PRO A 480 -0.67 22.34 -15.00
C PRO A 480 0.24 21.11 -14.97
N SER A 481 1.31 21.14 -15.77
CA SER A 481 2.31 20.07 -15.85
C SER A 481 3.36 20.26 -14.74
N PHE A 482 3.13 19.66 -13.57
CA PHE A 482 4.01 19.80 -12.40
C PHE A 482 5.41 19.18 -12.57
N ALA A 483 5.64 18.40 -13.63
CA ALA A 483 6.95 17.84 -13.94
C ALA A 483 7.80 18.76 -14.85
N GLU A 484 7.23 19.84 -15.42
CA GLU A 484 7.94 20.72 -16.36
C GLU A 484 8.68 21.88 -15.66
N GLN A 485 9.91 22.19 -16.11
CA GLN A 485 10.70 23.31 -15.57
C GLN A 485 9.98 24.63 -15.72
N ALA A 486 9.41 24.84 -16.91
CA ALA A 486 8.85 26.11 -17.31
C ALA A 486 7.70 26.51 -16.38
N TYR A 487 6.93 25.54 -15.89
CA TYR A 487 5.88 25.74 -14.91
C TYR A 487 6.44 26.32 -13.60
N TRP A 488 7.49 25.71 -13.04
CA TRP A 488 8.10 26.15 -11.79
C TRP A 488 8.87 27.46 -11.94
N ASP A 489 9.64 27.62 -13.01
CA ASP A 489 10.32 28.89 -13.33
C ASP A 489 9.33 30.04 -13.46
N GLN A 490 8.17 29.81 -14.09
CA GLN A 490 7.12 30.83 -14.18
C GLN A 490 6.52 31.12 -12.80
N ARG A 491 6.16 30.07 -12.04
CA ARG A 491 5.58 30.21 -10.69
C ARG A 491 6.48 31.04 -9.76
N PHE A 492 7.77 30.74 -9.70
CA PHE A 492 8.71 31.42 -8.78
C PHE A 492 9.12 32.81 -9.29
N ARG A 493 9.04 33.07 -10.60
CA ARG A 493 9.14 34.44 -11.14
C ARG A 493 7.94 35.29 -10.71
N ASP A 494 6.74 34.73 -10.83
CA ASP A 494 5.49 35.44 -10.56
C ASP A 494 5.25 35.64 -9.04
N ASN A 495 5.73 34.71 -8.20
CA ASN A 495 5.62 34.79 -6.75
C ASN A 495 6.94 34.41 -6.06
N ARG A 496 7.61 35.44 -5.51
CA ARG A 496 8.89 35.32 -4.81
C ARG A 496 8.77 35.12 -3.29
N ASN A 497 7.54 35.04 -2.76
CA ASN A 497 7.34 34.84 -1.34
C ASN A 497 7.73 33.42 -0.93
N ALA A 498 8.10 33.26 0.34
CA ALA A 498 8.28 31.94 0.91
C ALA A 498 6.99 31.12 0.80
N PHE A 499 7.12 29.88 0.33
CA PHE A 499 5.99 29.00 0.11
C PHE A 499 6.19 27.66 0.82
N GLU A 500 5.23 27.31 1.67
CA GLU A 500 5.26 26.06 2.43
C GLU A 500 4.22 25.06 1.93
N TRP A 501 4.68 23.83 1.76
CA TRP A 501 3.89 22.71 1.24
C TRP A 501 3.90 21.54 2.22
N LEU A 502 2.79 20.82 2.32
CA LEU A 502 2.54 19.69 3.23
C LEU A 502 2.61 20.02 4.73
N LEU A 503 3.80 19.95 5.32
CA LEU A 503 4.01 20.15 6.76
C LEU A 503 4.79 21.45 7.03
N PRO A 504 4.52 22.12 8.16
CA PRO A 504 5.29 23.26 8.61
C PRO A 504 6.80 22.91 8.75
N PRO A 505 7.69 23.85 8.43
CA PRO A 505 9.14 23.64 8.51
C PRO A 505 9.66 23.17 9.88
N PRO A 506 9.20 23.71 11.03
CA PRO A 506 9.64 23.22 12.33
C PRO A 506 9.32 21.74 12.55
N ASP A 507 8.15 21.29 12.10
CA ASP A 507 7.71 19.90 12.26
C ASP A 507 8.53 18.95 11.38
N VAL A 508 8.86 19.38 10.15
CA VAL A 508 9.73 18.62 9.26
C VAL A 508 11.16 18.60 9.83
N ALA A 509 11.69 19.72 10.30
CA ALA A 509 13.03 19.76 10.89
C ALA A 509 13.13 18.88 12.15
N GLN A 510 12.10 18.89 13.01
CA GLN A 510 12.03 17.99 14.16
C GLN A 510 12.02 16.52 13.73
N LEU A 511 11.21 16.17 12.73
CA LEU A 511 11.16 14.84 12.15
C LEU A 511 12.54 14.40 11.63
N ILE A 512 13.23 15.26 10.88
CA ILE A 512 14.58 14.97 10.37
C ILE A 512 15.57 14.81 11.51
N GLY A 513 15.55 15.69 12.51
CA GLY A 513 16.42 15.60 13.68
C GLY A 513 16.22 14.32 14.49
N ASP A 514 14.98 13.85 14.61
CA ASP A 514 14.65 12.59 15.25
C ASP A 514 15.23 11.40 14.47
N ILE A 515 15.09 11.39 13.14
CA ILE A 515 15.62 10.33 12.28
C ILE A 515 17.16 10.30 12.29
N ILE A 516 17.81 11.47 12.25
CA ILE A 516 19.28 11.59 12.35
C ILE A 516 19.78 10.96 13.64
N ARG A 517 19.12 11.26 14.76
CA ARG A 517 19.47 10.75 16.09
C ARG A 517 19.20 9.24 16.19
N ASP A 518 18.04 8.77 15.74
CA ASP A 518 17.67 7.36 15.79
C ASP A 518 18.56 6.50 14.88
N ALA A 519 19.04 7.06 13.77
CA ALA A 519 20.00 6.44 12.86
C ALA A 519 21.46 6.57 13.33
N SER A 520 21.73 7.26 14.46
CA SER A 520 23.08 7.52 14.98
C SER A 520 24.02 8.17 13.96
N ILE A 521 23.53 9.21 13.27
CA ILE A 521 24.32 9.98 12.30
C ILE A 521 25.02 11.12 13.04
N ASP A 522 26.32 10.95 13.33
CA ASP A 522 27.11 11.90 14.14
C ASP A 522 27.42 13.23 13.44
N SER A 523 27.57 13.20 12.11
CA SER A 523 27.90 14.36 11.27
C SER A 523 26.93 14.45 10.09
N PRO A 524 25.69 14.91 10.32
CA PRO A 524 24.66 14.93 9.30
C PRO A 524 25.02 15.88 8.15
N ARG A 525 24.93 15.36 6.93
CA ARG A 525 25.11 16.11 5.70
C ARG A 525 23.86 15.93 4.85
N ILE A 526 23.14 17.02 4.68
CA ILE A 526 21.74 17.04 4.25
C ILE A 526 21.65 17.50 2.80
N LEU A 527 21.07 16.68 1.94
CA LEU A 527 20.62 17.05 0.60
C LEU A 527 19.12 17.33 0.64
N HIS A 528 18.72 18.59 0.50
CA HIS A 528 17.32 18.98 0.43
C HIS A 528 16.92 19.15 -1.04
N ILE A 529 16.09 18.24 -1.54
CA ILE A 529 15.69 18.20 -2.97
C ILE A 529 14.35 18.90 -3.20
N GLY A 530 14.29 19.71 -4.25
CA GLY A 530 13.13 20.54 -4.59
C GLY A 530 12.79 21.53 -3.48
N ALA A 531 13.82 22.22 -2.98
CA ALA A 531 13.70 23.15 -1.86
C ALA A 531 12.71 24.30 -2.14
N GLY A 532 12.48 24.63 -3.41
CA GLY A 532 11.60 25.71 -3.82
C GLY A 532 12.00 27.03 -3.17
N THR A 533 11.00 27.72 -2.62
CA THR A 533 11.17 28.92 -1.78
C THR A 533 10.82 28.66 -0.32
N SER A 534 10.93 27.41 0.15
CA SER A 534 10.62 27.04 1.52
C SER A 534 11.67 27.58 2.51
N ASN A 535 11.25 27.97 3.71
CA ASN A 535 12.16 28.31 4.82
C ASN A 535 12.59 27.08 5.64
N LEU A 536 12.33 25.86 5.15
CA LEU A 536 12.82 24.62 5.75
C LEU A 536 14.35 24.55 5.80
N SER A 537 15.04 25.06 4.78
CA SER A 537 16.52 25.13 4.76
C SER A 537 17.08 25.80 6.02
N SER A 538 16.49 26.90 6.46
CA SER A 538 16.89 27.61 7.68
C SER A 538 16.69 26.80 8.95
N HIS A 539 15.68 25.93 9.00
CA HIS A 539 15.46 25.05 10.15
C HIS A 539 16.40 23.84 10.12
N LEU A 540 16.73 23.32 8.94
CA LEU A 540 17.70 22.24 8.77
C LEU A 540 19.11 22.65 9.22
N LYS A 541 19.48 23.94 9.09
CA LYS A 541 20.74 24.48 9.64
C LYS A 541 20.91 24.23 11.13
N ASN A 542 19.81 24.21 11.90
CA ASN A 542 19.89 23.97 13.34
C ASN A 542 20.22 22.51 13.71
N LEU A 543 20.25 21.61 12.72
CA LEU A 543 20.57 20.18 12.89
C LEU A 543 22.03 19.84 12.55
N ILE A 544 22.78 20.79 12.02
CA ILE A 544 24.14 20.60 11.50
C ILE A 544 25.13 21.56 12.21
N SER A 545 26.43 21.28 12.12
CA SER A 545 27.47 22.14 12.70
C SER A 545 28.02 23.19 11.73
N ASP A 546 28.05 22.88 10.44
CA ASP A 546 28.54 23.77 9.37
C ASP A 546 27.42 23.98 8.35
N SER A 547 26.98 25.23 8.13
CA SER A 547 25.93 25.60 7.16
C SER A 547 26.14 24.97 5.77
N LYS A 548 27.39 24.73 5.36
CA LYS A 548 27.74 24.10 4.08
C LYS A 548 27.44 22.60 4.01
N ASP A 549 27.12 21.96 5.13
CA ASP A 549 26.64 20.58 5.17
C ASP A 549 25.14 20.46 4.82
N VAL A 550 24.43 21.57 4.59
CA VAL A 550 23.10 21.57 3.93
C VAL A 550 23.25 22.04 2.49
N CYS A 551 22.86 21.18 1.55
CA CYS A 551 22.77 21.50 0.13
C CYS A 551 21.31 21.48 -0.32
N ASN A 552 20.79 22.66 -0.63
CA ASN A 552 19.47 22.85 -1.20
C ASN A 552 19.59 22.79 -2.73
N THR A 553 18.75 21.97 -3.33
CA THR A 553 18.72 21.79 -4.78
C THR A 553 17.33 22.01 -5.31
N ASP A 554 17.23 22.67 -6.46
CA ASP A 554 15.99 22.76 -7.20
C ASP A 554 16.28 22.72 -8.71
N PHE A 555 15.34 22.16 -9.45
CA PHE A 555 15.38 22.12 -10.90
C PHE A 555 15.15 23.52 -11.50
N SER A 556 14.35 24.36 -10.83
CA SER A 556 14.11 25.74 -11.20
C SER A 556 15.25 26.64 -10.73
N LYS A 557 15.95 27.28 -11.68
CA LYS A 557 16.97 28.29 -11.36
C LYS A 557 16.40 29.48 -10.60
N GLU A 558 15.13 29.81 -10.84
CA GLU A 558 14.42 30.92 -10.20
C GLU A 558 14.16 30.59 -8.72
N ALA A 559 13.79 29.35 -8.41
CA ALA A 559 13.68 28.88 -7.03
C ALA A 559 15.00 28.99 -6.28
N VAL A 560 16.10 28.52 -6.87
CA VAL A 560 17.45 28.58 -6.29
C VAL A 560 17.86 30.04 -6.00
N ALA A 561 17.67 30.93 -6.98
CA ALA A 561 18.00 32.34 -6.82
C ALA A 561 17.18 33.03 -5.72
N VAL A 562 15.87 32.77 -5.67
CA VAL A 562 14.98 33.34 -4.65
C VAL A 562 15.27 32.76 -3.27
N GLY A 563 15.45 31.44 -3.16
CA GLY A 563 15.77 30.76 -1.89
C GLY A 563 17.07 31.28 -1.29
N LYS A 564 18.13 31.42 -2.09
CA LYS A 564 19.41 32.00 -1.66
C LYS A 564 19.26 33.45 -1.19
N ALA A 565 18.45 34.26 -1.88
CA ALA A 565 18.20 35.65 -1.49
C ALA A 565 17.43 35.74 -0.16
N LEU A 566 16.36 34.94 0.01
CA LEU A 566 15.57 34.90 1.23
C LEU A 566 16.39 34.42 2.44
N GLU A 567 17.28 33.45 2.26
CA GLU A 567 18.18 33.02 3.32
C GLU A 567 19.17 34.13 3.72
N ALA A 568 19.76 34.82 2.73
CA ALA A 568 20.67 35.94 3.00
C ALA A 568 19.99 37.08 3.75
N GLU A 569 18.74 37.41 3.40
CA GLU A 569 17.94 38.39 4.13
C GLU A 569 17.67 37.95 5.58
N GLN A 570 17.36 36.67 5.81
CA GLN A 570 17.12 36.13 7.16
C GLN A 570 18.37 36.18 8.03
N VAL A 571 19.54 35.79 7.50
CA VAL A 571 20.82 35.86 8.24
C VAL A 571 21.16 37.31 8.60
N GLN A 572 20.93 38.26 7.68
CA GLN A 572 21.13 39.68 7.95
C GLN A 572 20.16 40.21 9.01
N ALA A 573 18.89 39.79 8.98
CA ALA A 573 17.86 40.23 9.93
C ALA A 573 18.03 39.65 11.34
N ALA A 574 18.55 38.42 11.47
CA ALA A 574 18.72 37.72 12.75
C ALA A 574 19.87 38.30 13.61
N GLY A 575 20.70 39.20 13.07
CA GLY A 575 21.82 39.81 13.80
C GLY A 575 22.93 38.81 14.17
N GLU A 576 22.97 37.65 13.51
CA GLU A 576 23.90 36.53 13.72
C GLU A 576 25.31 36.81 13.19
N LEU A 577 25.84 38.02 13.41
CA LEU A 577 27.20 38.40 13.02
C LEU A 577 28.11 38.50 14.26
N PRO A 578 29.02 37.54 14.50
CA PRO A 578 30.28 37.83 15.15
C PRO A 578 31.07 38.81 14.28
N ARG A 579 31.78 39.76 14.90
CA ARG A 579 32.59 40.76 14.20
C ARG A 579 33.61 40.08 13.27
N ARG A 580 33.41 40.21 11.94
CA ARG A 580 34.31 39.84 10.80
C ARG A 580 34.21 38.42 10.22
N GLU A 581 33.02 37.94 9.86
CA GLU A 581 32.87 36.81 8.93
C GLU A 581 32.03 37.20 7.71
N ASN A 582 32.34 36.57 6.57
CA ASN A 582 31.70 36.82 5.28
C ASN A 582 30.29 36.20 5.34
N VAL A 583 29.22 36.94 4.98
CA VAL A 583 27.83 36.44 5.03
C VAL A 583 27.70 35.08 4.33
N ASP A 584 28.51 34.86 3.30
CA ASP A 584 28.57 33.62 2.53
C ASP A 584 28.95 32.37 3.36
N GLU A 585 29.70 32.51 4.46
CA GLU A 585 30.07 31.39 5.34
C GLU A 585 28.86 30.86 6.14
N CYS A 586 27.90 31.72 6.46
CA CYS A 586 26.68 31.34 7.20
C CYS A 586 25.56 30.78 6.31
N LEU A 587 25.68 30.89 4.99
CA LEU A 587 24.67 30.43 4.02
C LEU A 587 24.81 28.95 3.69
N THR A 588 23.69 28.26 3.59
CA THR A 588 23.66 26.91 3.00
C THR A 588 24.09 26.90 1.53
N LEU A 589 24.40 25.72 1.01
CA LEU A 589 24.64 25.55 -0.42
C LEU A 589 23.31 25.57 -1.19
N TRP A 590 23.32 26.19 -2.35
CA TRP A 590 22.16 26.32 -3.25
C TRP A 590 22.62 26.03 -4.67
N GLU A 591 22.14 24.92 -5.23
CA GLU A 591 22.57 24.43 -6.53
C GLU A 591 21.37 24.16 -7.43
N GLN A 592 21.47 24.55 -8.70
CA GLN A 592 20.49 24.12 -9.69
C GLN A 592 20.79 22.67 -10.08
N SER A 593 19.80 21.77 -9.95
CA SER A 593 19.97 20.37 -10.34
C SER A 593 18.66 19.75 -10.79
N ASN A 594 18.70 19.14 -11.98
CA ASN A 594 17.71 18.19 -12.43
C ASN A 594 18.06 16.80 -11.89
N HIS A 595 17.37 16.35 -10.85
CA HIS A 595 17.59 15.03 -10.24
C HIS A 595 17.24 13.83 -11.15
N LEU A 596 16.74 14.06 -12.36
CA LEU A 596 16.56 13.03 -13.40
C LEU A 596 17.72 13.01 -14.42
N SER A 597 18.70 13.92 -14.29
CA SER A 597 19.90 14.01 -15.13
C SER A 597 21.10 13.35 -14.47
N ALA A 598 21.72 12.39 -15.16
CA ALA A 598 22.96 11.77 -14.69
C ALA A 598 24.14 12.76 -14.69
N ASP A 599 24.14 13.73 -15.60
CA ASP A 599 25.17 14.77 -15.67
C ASP A 599 25.07 15.72 -14.47
N ASP A 600 23.86 16.13 -14.10
CA ASP A 600 23.64 16.99 -12.92
C ASP A 600 23.99 16.24 -11.63
N THR A 601 23.71 14.93 -11.58
CA THR A 601 24.16 14.05 -10.49
C THR A 601 25.68 14.04 -10.38
N LYS A 602 26.39 13.96 -11.52
CA LYS A 602 27.86 14.05 -11.58
C LYS A 602 28.35 15.41 -11.12
N GLN A 603 27.71 16.48 -11.57
CA GLN A 603 28.07 17.85 -11.21
C GLN A 603 27.87 18.11 -9.72
N LEU A 604 26.75 17.67 -9.13
CA LEU A 604 26.53 17.79 -7.68
C LEU A 604 27.58 17.03 -6.87
N LEU A 605 28.02 15.85 -7.33
CA LEU A 605 29.07 15.11 -6.65
C LEU A 605 30.39 15.90 -6.62
N HIS A 606 30.70 16.61 -7.71
CA HIS A 606 31.97 17.33 -7.90
C HIS A 606 31.89 18.85 -7.72
N SER A 607 30.77 19.39 -7.25
CA SER A 607 30.63 20.85 -7.10
C SER A 607 31.62 21.39 -6.06
N ASP A 608 32.04 22.65 -6.24
CA ASP A 608 33.03 23.30 -5.36
C ASP A 608 32.61 23.31 -3.88
N GLY A 609 31.29 23.31 -3.62
CA GLY A 609 30.72 23.18 -2.27
C GLY A 609 30.62 21.73 -1.77
N ASN A 610 30.58 20.74 -2.66
CA ASN A 610 30.40 19.34 -2.32
C ASN A 610 31.72 18.57 -2.14
N ASN A 611 32.79 18.95 -2.86
CA ASN A 611 34.13 18.38 -2.77
C ASN A 611 34.17 16.83 -2.79
N GLY A 612 33.28 16.19 -3.54
CA GLY A 612 33.21 14.71 -3.62
C GLY A 612 32.64 14.03 -2.37
N ARG A 613 32.18 14.76 -1.35
CA ARG A 613 31.58 14.18 -0.15
C ARG A 613 30.17 13.70 -0.46
N LEU A 614 29.83 12.50 0.01
CA LEU A 614 28.47 11.98 -0.08
C LEU A 614 27.59 12.59 1.02
N PHE A 615 26.28 12.66 0.76
CA PHE A 615 25.28 13.01 1.75
C PHE A 615 24.92 11.79 2.58
N ASN A 616 24.42 11.97 3.80
CA ASN A 616 23.90 10.88 4.62
C ASN A 616 22.43 11.07 5.01
N THR A 617 21.87 12.24 4.71
CA THR A 617 20.44 12.53 4.91
C THR A 617 19.91 13.23 3.67
N ILE A 618 18.85 12.71 3.06
CA ILE A 618 18.11 13.36 1.98
C ILE A 618 16.75 13.77 2.51
N VAL A 619 16.37 15.02 2.27
CA VAL A 619 15.06 15.58 2.60
C VAL A 619 14.30 15.81 1.30
N ASP A 620 13.20 15.09 1.13
CA ASP A 620 12.27 15.21 0.01
C ASP A 620 10.91 15.67 0.55
N LYS A 621 10.57 16.94 0.33
CA LYS A 621 9.25 17.47 0.67
C LYS A 621 8.44 17.68 -0.60
N SER A 622 7.77 16.62 -1.05
CA SER A 622 6.91 16.58 -2.25
C SER A 622 7.61 16.67 -3.61
N THR A 623 8.94 16.52 -3.66
CA THR A 623 9.71 16.52 -4.91
C THR A 623 9.44 15.22 -5.69
N SER A 624 9.43 14.09 -4.99
CA SER A 624 9.00 12.81 -5.58
C SER A 624 7.53 12.82 -6.02
N ASP A 625 6.65 13.58 -5.34
CA ASP A 625 5.27 13.76 -5.79
C ASP A 625 5.21 14.51 -7.12
N ALA A 626 5.96 15.61 -7.27
CA ALA A 626 6.00 16.39 -8.51
C ALA A 626 6.60 15.59 -9.67
N ILE A 627 7.75 14.93 -9.43
CA ILE A 627 8.46 14.11 -10.41
C ILE A 627 7.58 12.96 -10.93
N SER A 628 6.72 12.40 -10.08
CA SER A 628 5.87 11.28 -10.46
C SER A 628 4.71 11.60 -11.39
N CYS A 629 4.39 12.87 -11.59
CA CYS A 629 3.42 13.31 -12.59
C CYS A 629 4.03 13.32 -14.01
N GLY A 630 5.34 13.14 -14.13
CA GLY A 630 6.06 13.14 -15.40
C GLY A 630 5.88 11.86 -16.21
N LEU A 631 6.10 11.95 -17.52
CA LEU A 631 6.18 10.78 -18.40
C LEU A 631 7.47 9.98 -18.13
N ASP A 632 7.48 8.71 -18.53
CA ASP A 632 8.70 7.90 -18.51
C ASP A 632 9.84 8.58 -19.25
N VAL A 633 11.03 8.57 -18.64
CA VAL A 633 12.23 9.23 -19.14
C VAL A 633 12.99 8.28 -20.06
N GLU A 634 13.39 8.77 -21.22
CA GLU A 634 14.25 8.05 -22.14
C GLU A 634 15.69 8.06 -21.65
N ILE A 635 16.27 6.87 -21.46
CA ILE A 635 17.65 6.67 -21.04
C ILE A 635 18.42 5.84 -22.05
N THR A 636 19.74 6.00 -22.04
CA THR A 636 20.65 5.19 -22.86
C THR A 636 21.30 4.12 -21.99
N LEU A 637 21.30 2.88 -22.48
CA LEU A 637 21.94 1.73 -21.88
C LEU A 637 23.19 1.31 -22.68
N PRO A 638 24.28 0.89 -22.00
CA PRO A 638 24.37 0.75 -20.56
C PRO A 638 24.40 2.10 -19.83
N TYR A 639 23.76 2.17 -18.67
CA TYR A 639 23.49 3.44 -17.98
C TYR A 639 24.76 4.09 -17.40
N ALA A 640 24.73 5.41 -17.26
CA ALA A 640 25.86 6.21 -16.76
C ALA A 640 26.27 5.85 -15.33
N ILE A 641 25.33 5.37 -14.51
CA ILE A 641 25.57 4.85 -13.16
C ILE A 641 25.45 3.32 -13.18
N ASN A 642 26.44 2.62 -12.63
CA ASN A 642 26.43 1.15 -12.53
C ASN A 642 26.62 0.68 -11.08
N SER A 643 26.24 -0.58 -10.82
CA SER A 643 26.43 -1.26 -9.53
C SER A 643 27.42 -2.41 -9.66
N ASN A 644 28.34 -2.55 -8.70
CA ASN A 644 29.40 -3.57 -8.70
C ASN A 644 28.93 -5.02 -8.48
N THR A 645 27.63 -5.23 -8.22
CA THR A 645 27.06 -6.55 -7.86
C THR A 645 26.45 -7.31 -9.02
N THR A 646 26.50 -6.76 -10.23
CA THR A 646 26.08 -7.49 -11.43
C THR A 646 27.30 -8.24 -11.97
N SER A 647 27.23 -9.57 -12.04
CA SER A 647 28.17 -10.42 -12.76
C SER A 647 28.10 -10.12 -14.26
N GLN A 648 28.50 -8.91 -14.66
CA GLN A 648 28.58 -8.55 -16.06
C GLN A 648 29.87 -9.16 -16.59
N THR A 649 29.71 -10.24 -17.36
CA THR A 649 30.49 -10.39 -18.59
C THR A 649 30.62 -9.01 -19.21
N ASN A 650 31.84 -8.50 -19.38
CA ASN A 650 32.06 -7.28 -20.16
C ASN A 650 31.13 -7.34 -21.38
N PRO A 651 30.11 -6.48 -21.48
CA PRO A 651 29.38 -6.40 -22.73
C PRO A 651 30.44 -6.01 -23.75
N ASP A 652 30.63 -6.82 -24.77
CA ASP A 652 31.47 -6.48 -25.91
C ASP A 652 31.20 -5.01 -26.22
N SER A 653 32.25 -4.18 -26.17
CA SER A 653 32.19 -2.72 -26.38
C SER A 653 31.69 -2.32 -27.78
N SER A 654 31.21 -3.31 -28.56
CA SER A 654 30.59 -3.21 -29.87
C SER A 654 29.06 -3.37 -29.87
N ALA A 655 28.40 -3.65 -28.73
CA ALA A 655 26.93 -3.68 -28.69
C ALA A 655 26.36 -2.25 -28.82
N PRO A 656 25.41 -2.01 -29.75
CA PRO A 656 24.87 -0.67 -29.95
C PRO A 656 24.11 -0.18 -28.71
N ALA A 657 24.26 1.11 -28.40
CA ALA A 657 23.56 1.76 -27.30
C ALA A 657 22.03 1.56 -27.45
N GLN A 658 21.39 1.05 -26.40
CA GLN A 658 19.95 0.78 -26.39
C GLN A 658 19.20 1.91 -25.70
N ILE A 659 18.11 2.39 -26.30
CA ILE A 659 17.20 3.35 -25.65
C ILE A 659 16.14 2.58 -24.86
N ALA A 660 15.95 2.96 -23.60
CA ALA A 660 14.93 2.43 -22.71
C ALA A 660 14.10 3.55 -22.08
N LYS A 661 12.88 3.25 -21.66
CA LYS A 661 12.00 4.17 -20.94
C LYS A 661 11.86 3.72 -19.49
N VAL A 662 12.10 4.63 -18.56
CA VAL A 662 12.10 4.34 -17.13
C VAL A 662 11.25 5.37 -16.40
N HIS A 663 10.38 4.88 -15.52
CA HIS A 663 9.57 5.75 -14.66
C HIS A 663 10.47 6.68 -13.84
N PRO A 664 10.18 8.00 -13.77
CA PRO A 664 11.09 9.00 -13.20
C PRO A 664 11.60 8.68 -11.78
N LEU A 665 10.77 8.06 -10.94
CA LEU A 665 11.16 7.69 -9.57
C LEU A 665 12.22 6.59 -9.46
N HIS A 666 12.36 5.71 -10.46
CA HIS A 666 13.47 4.76 -10.47
C HIS A 666 14.79 5.49 -10.72
N LEU A 667 14.79 6.47 -11.64
CA LEU A 667 15.97 7.30 -11.91
C LEU A 667 16.34 8.15 -10.71
N LEU A 668 15.36 8.83 -10.10
CA LEU A 668 15.57 9.59 -8.87
C LEU A 668 16.22 8.70 -7.80
N ALA A 669 15.72 7.48 -7.59
CA ALA A 669 16.27 6.56 -6.61
C ALA A 669 17.71 6.14 -6.91
N VAL A 670 18.07 5.91 -8.17
CA VAL A 670 19.45 5.59 -8.59
C VAL A 670 20.38 6.80 -8.39
N HIS A 671 19.95 7.99 -8.78
CA HIS A 671 20.75 9.22 -8.67
C HIS A 671 20.99 9.61 -7.22
N LEU A 672 19.95 9.59 -6.39
CA LEU A 672 20.08 9.84 -4.96
C LEU A 672 20.95 8.78 -4.28
N ALA A 673 20.87 7.51 -4.72
CA ALA A 673 21.74 6.46 -4.19
C ALA A 673 23.21 6.68 -4.52
N ALA A 674 23.52 7.32 -5.65
CA ALA A 674 24.89 7.68 -6.05
C ALA A 674 25.43 8.88 -5.26
N LEU A 675 24.55 9.77 -4.79
CA LEU A 675 24.90 10.93 -3.96
C LEU A 675 24.96 10.61 -2.45
N THR A 676 24.58 9.41 -2.03
CA THR A 676 24.37 9.06 -0.61
C THR A 676 25.36 8.02 -0.11
N GLU A 677 25.89 8.22 1.11
CA GLU A 677 26.76 7.29 1.81
C GLU A 677 26.09 5.91 1.96
N PRO A 678 26.71 4.85 1.43
CA PRO A 678 26.23 3.48 1.59
C PRO A 678 26.08 3.07 3.06
N SER A 679 25.11 2.22 3.36
CA SER A 679 24.78 1.68 4.69
C SER A 679 24.26 2.67 5.74
N LYS A 680 24.66 3.94 5.69
CA LYS A 680 24.27 4.96 6.69
C LYS A 680 23.18 5.90 6.21
N GLY A 681 23.10 6.16 4.90
CA GLY A 681 22.18 7.11 4.31
C GLY A 681 20.72 6.93 4.72
N ARG A 682 20.01 8.04 4.90
CA ARG A 682 18.56 8.10 5.06
C ARG A 682 17.95 9.01 4.01
N TRP A 683 16.93 8.54 3.30
CA TRP A 683 16.09 9.37 2.46
C TRP A 683 14.72 9.50 3.11
N VAL A 684 14.44 10.70 3.62
CA VAL A 684 13.22 11.05 4.32
C VAL A 684 12.30 11.81 3.38
N VAL A 685 11.10 11.29 3.20
CA VAL A 685 10.13 11.78 2.22
C VAL A 685 8.87 12.17 2.96
N VAL A 686 8.41 13.40 2.77
CA VAL A 686 7.07 13.86 3.15
C VAL A 686 6.27 13.96 1.85
N SER A 687 5.25 13.11 1.71
CA SER A 687 4.43 13.01 0.51
C SER A 687 2.95 13.01 0.86
N TYR A 688 2.10 13.53 -0.03
CA TYR A 688 0.64 13.42 0.15
C TYR A 688 0.09 12.04 -0.27
N ASN A 689 0.91 11.18 -0.88
CA ASN A 689 0.48 9.92 -1.48
C ASN A 689 0.97 8.72 -0.64
N GLU A 690 0.07 7.75 -0.44
CA GLU A 690 0.35 6.49 0.27
C GLU A 690 1.20 5.52 -0.54
N ASP A 691 1.15 5.56 -1.86
CA ASP A 691 1.84 4.60 -2.73
C ASP A 691 2.82 5.37 -3.61
N ARG A 692 3.92 5.85 -3.00
CA ARG A 692 4.83 6.75 -3.70
C ARG A 692 5.90 6.11 -4.55
N PHE A 693 6.58 5.12 -4.02
CA PHE A 693 7.71 4.52 -4.70
C PHE A 693 7.31 3.21 -5.39
N PRO A 694 7.35 3.15 -6.74
CA PRO A 694 6.86 1.99 -7.50
C PRO A 694 7.72 0.74 -7.33
N PHE A 695 8.86 0.86 -6.65
CA PHE A 695 9.77 -0.24 -6.35
C PHE A 695 9.57 -0.86 -4.94
N PHE A 696 8.69 -0.31 -4.09
CA PHE A 696 8.34 -0.95 -2.80
C PHE A 696 6.97 -1.63 -2.83
N SER A 697 6.80 -2.64 -1.99
CA SER A 697 5.54 -3.38 -1.82
C SER A 697 4.49 -2.56 -1.03
N PRO A 698 3.18 -2.71 -1.28
CA PRO A 698 2.53 -3.65 -2.22
C PRO A 698 2.82 -3.29 -3.67
N PHE A 699 3.33 -4.28 -4.41
CA PHE A 699 3.99 -4.08 -5.71
C PHE A 699 3.08 -3.41 -6.73
N VAL A 700 3.67 -2.50 -7.50
CA VAL A 700 3.23 -2.17 -8.84
C VAL A 700 3.37 -3.43 -9.70
N ALA A 701 2.28 -3.92 -10.29
CA ALA A 701 2.27 -5.23 -10.95
C ALA A 701 2.73 -5.14 -12.41
N THR A 702 2.62 -3.97 -13.04
CA THR A 702 2.86 -3.79 -14.48
C THR A 702 3.74 -2.58 -14.80
N HIS A 703 4.38 -2.60 -15.98
CA HIS A 703 5.15 -1.44 -16.48
C HIS A 703 4.29 -0.20 -16.64
N ALA A 704 3.01 -0.36 -17.00
CA ALA A 704 2.07 0.75 -17.13
C ALA A 704 1.80 1.49 -15.81
N GLU A 705 1.96 0.80 -14.68
CA GLU A 705 1.82 1.37 -13.33
C GLU A 705 3.18 1.83 -12.76
N GLY A 706 4.27 1.73 -13.55
CA GLY A 706 5.61 2.18 -13.19
C GLY A 706 6.57 1.09 -12.74
N ALA A 707 6.29 -0.21 -12.94
CA ALA A 707 7.25 -1.27 -12.60
C ALA A 707 8.50 -1.19 -13.50
N LEU A 708 9.69 -1.37 -12.92
CA LEU A 708 10.93 -1.45 -13.70
C LEU A 708 11.01 -2.80 -14.44
N ARG A 709 11.42 -2.79 -15.71
CA ARG A 709 11.55 -4.00 -16.52
C ARG A 709 12.84 -4.76 -16.21
N ASP A 710 12.77 -6.08 -16.13
CA ASP A 710 13.94 -6.93 -15.89
C ASP A 710 14.98 -6.80 -17.01
N ASP A 711 14.56 -6.65 -18.27
CA ASP A 711 15.51 -6.46 -19.39
C ASP A 711 16.29 -5.14 -19.30
N ILE A 712 15.76 -4.12 -18.64
CA ILE A 712 16.46 -2.86 -18.40
C ILE A 712 17.54 -3.06 -17.32
N ILE A 713 17.23 -3.85 -16.28
CA ILE A 713 18.17 -4.22 -15.23
C ILE A 713 19.31 -5.09 -15.80
N ASP A 714 18.95 -6.10 -16.60
CA ASP A 714 19.89 -7.00 -17.26
C ASP A 714 20.81 -6.24 -18.23
N ALA A 715 20.29 -5.23 -18.91
CA ALA A 715 21.05 -4.31 -19.76
C ALA A 715 21.91 -3.29 -18.98
N GLY A 716 21.96 -3.38 -17.65
CA GLY A 716 22.92 -2.70 -16.79
C GLY A 716 22.41 -1.45 -16.09
N PHE A 717 21.09 -1.23 -16.04
CA PHE A 717 20.50 -0.23 -15.16
C PHE A 717 20.46 -0.73 -13.70
N PRO A 718 20.91 0.04 -12.70
CA PRO A 718 20.85 -0.38 -11.30
C PRO A 718 19.40 -0.55 -10.81
N ASP A 719 19.09 -1.67 -10.15
CA ASP A 719 17.77 -1.91 -9.56
C ASP A 719 17.57 -1.10 -8.27
N PRO A 720 16.65 -0.12 -8.22
CA PRO A 720 16.37 0.68 -7.02
C PRO A 720 16.02 -0.13 -5.77
N LYS A 721 15.40 -1.31 -5.93
CA LYS A 721 15.04 -2.21 -4.81
C LYS A 721 16.26 -2.71 -4.05
N ARG A 722 17.42 -2.75 -4.72
CA ARG A 722 18.68 -3.17 -4.13
C ARG A 722 19.45 -2.00 -3.51
N LEU A 723 19.07 -0.76 -3.81
CA LEU A 723 19.76 0.46 -3.35
C LEU A 723 19.15 1.04 -2.07
N TRP A 724 17.85 0.83 -1.87
CA TRP A 724 17.09 1.39 -0.76
C TRP A 724 16.21 0.35 -0.07
N THR A 725 16.15 0.42 1.26
CA THR A 725 15.24 -0.38 2.10
C THR A 725 14.23 0.55 2.77
N LEU A 726 12.94 0.28 2.64
CA LEU A 726 11.91 1.02 3.38
C LEU A 726 11.98 0.64 4.87
N VAL A 727 12.42 1.58 5.72
CA VAL A 727 12.53 1.41 7.17
C VAL A 727 11.23 1.76 7.86
N GLU A 728 10.62 2.86 7.44
CA GLU A 728 9.40 3.38 8.05
C GLU A 728 8.47 3.94 6.98
N LYS A 729 7.17 3.65 7.13
CA LYS A 729 6.07 4.30 6.41
C LYS A 729 4.96 4.57 7.42
N ARG A 730 4.65 5.84 7.64
CA ARG A 730 3.57 6.22 8.57
C ARG A 730 2.80 7.44 8.11
N GLN A 731 1.57 7.54 8.60
CA GLN A 731 0.71 8.69 8.37
C GLN A 731 0.94 9.75 9.45
N ILE A 732 1.04 11.02 9.06
CA ILE A 732 1.16 12.18 9.95
C ILE A 732 -0.02 13.12 9.71
N LYS A 733 -0.64 13.59 10.79
CA LYS A 733 -1.72 14.58 10.76
C LYS A 733 -1.13 15.97 10.55
N VAL A 734 -1.69 16.74 9.62
CA VAL A 734 -1.31 18.13 9.38
C VAL A 734 -1.87 19.00 10.51
N PRO A 735 -1.04 19.83 11.18
CA PRO A 735 -1.53 20.78 12.17
C PRO A 735 -2.49 21.80 11.54
N PRO A 736 -3.51 22.27 12.28
CA PRO A 736 -4.35 23.36 11.80
C PRO A 736 -3.50 24.63 11.58
N PRO A 737 -3.78 25.44 10.54
CA PRO A 737 -3.02 26.65 10.27
C PRO A 737 -3.05 27.58 11.48
N SER A 738 -1.87 28.08 11.88
CA SER A 738 -1.73 29.08 12.93
C SER A 738 -2.35 30.41 12.49
N SER A 739 -2.92 31.15 13.45
CA SER A 739 -3.68 32.39 13.27
C SER A 739 -2.94 33.54 12.58
N ASP A 740 -1.63 33.41 12.33
CA ASP A 740 -0.73 34.52 12.00
C ASP A 740 -0.36 34.62 10.51
N GLY A 741 -1.01 33.85 9.63
CA GLY A 741 -0.69 33.79 8.20
C GLY A 741 -1.84 34.14 7.26
N GLY A 742 -2.35 35.37 7.29
CA GLY A 742 -3.18 35.91 6.20
C GLY A 742 -4.40 36.70 6.64
N ILE A 743 -4.53 37.92 6.07
CA ILE A 743 -5.57 38.93 6.31
C ILE A 743 -6.98 38.31 6.38
N VAL A 744 -7.57 38.33 7.57
CA VAL A 744 -8.96 37.93 7.83
C VAL A 744 -9.89 39.03 7.33
N THR A 745 -10.43 38.90 6.12
CA THR A 745 -11.70 39.57 5.79
C THR A 745 -12.82 38.77 6.48
N GLN A 746 -13.38 39.34 7.54
CA GLN A 746 -14.52 38.81 8.27
C GLN A 746 -15.71 38.54 7.34
N ALA A 747 -15.96 37.26 7.03
CA ALA A 747 -17.30 36.65 6.93
C ALA A 747 -17.20 35.25 6.30
N ARG A 748 -16.98 34.20 7.11
CA ARG A 748 -17.53 32.88 6.77
C ARG A 748 -17.65 31.98 8.00
N ARG A 749 -18.86 31.43 8.14
CA ARG A 749 -19.24 30.39 9.11
C ARG A 749 -18.16 29.31 9.20
N VAL A 750 -17.82 28.92 10.42
CA VAL A 750 -16.94 27.78 10.73
C VAL A 750 -17.55 26.51 10.14
N VAL A 751 -16.94 26.02 9.07
CA VAL A 751 -17.17 24.70 8.48
C VAL A 751 -16.10 23.78 9.06
N HIS A 752 -16.50 22.67 9.69
CA HIS A 752 -15.56 21.67 10.20
C HIS A 752 -14.66 21.18 9.06
N THR A 753 -13.37 21.49 9.14
CA THR A 753 -12.38 21.08 8.12
C THR A 753 -11.94 19.65 8.44
N PRO A 754 -12.01 18.69 7.50
CA PRO A 754 -11.55 17.33 7.77
C PRO A 754 -10.06 17.33 8.09
N ASP A 755 -9.65 16.43 8.99
CA ASP A 755 -8.24 16.20 9.27
C ASP A 755 -7.51 15.83 7.97
N VAL A 756 -6.50 16.62 7.62
CA VAL A 756 -5.61 16.35 6.49
C VAL A 756 -4.45 15.51 7.01
N PHE A 757 -4.08 14.49 6.25
CA PHE A 757 -2.97 13.61 6.58
C PHE A 757 -2.01 13.52 5.40
N HIS A 758 -0.73 13.41 5.73
CA HIS A 758 0.36 13.14 4.79
C HIS A 758 1.10 11.88 5.22
N TRP A 759 1.97 11.39 4.35
CA TRP A 759 2.77 10.20 4.55
C TRP A 759 4.23 10.56 4.70
N VAL A 760 4.87 9.92 5.67
CA VAL A 760 6.32 9.95 5.83
C VAL A 760 6.88 8.60 5.46
N TYR A 761 7.89 8.61 4.60
CA TYR A 761 8.71 7.46 4.28
C TYR A 761 10.13 7.73 4.77
N VAL A 762 10.74 6.71 5.37
CA VAL A 762 12.16 6.70 5.71
C VAL A 762 12.78 5.51 5.00
N LEU A 763 13.64 5.79 4.03
CA LEU A 763 14.36 4.78 3.26
C LEU A 763 15.82 4.76 3.75
N ALA A 764 16.35 3.59 4.06
CA ALA A 764 17.77 3.42 4.38
C ALA A 764 18.55 3.03 3.14
N ARG A 765 19.70 3.67 2.94
CA ARG A 765 20.65 3.32 1.89
C ARG A 765 21.30 1.98 2.21
N THR A 766 21.28 1.04 1.25
CA THR A 766 21.97 -0.26 1.37
C THR A 766 23.49 -0.12 1.24
N ASP A 767 24.21 -1.22 1.42
CA ASP A 767 25.66 -1.33 1.24
C ASP A 767 26.10 -1.45 -0.23
N VAL A 768 25.15 -1.56 -1.17
CA VAL A 768 25.43 -1.68 -2.60
C VAL A 768 26.14 -0.42 -3.11
N GLN A 769 27.39 -0.58 -3.56
CA GLN A 769 28.20 0.49 -4.12
C GLN A 769 27.78 0.84 -5.56
N LEU A 770 27.80 2.14 -5.86
CA LEU A 770 27.54 2.67 -7.20
C LEU A 770 28.77 3.43 -7.69
N THR A 771 29.06 3.34 -8.98
CA THR A 771 30.11 4.13 -9.62
C THR A 771 29.57 4.85 -10.86
N MET A 772 30.08 6.05 -11.11
CA MET A 772 29.82 6.79 -12.35
C MET A 772 30.76 6.25 -13.43
N ARG A 773 30.24 5.96 -14.63
CA ARG A 773 31.10 5.68 -15.78
C ARG A 773 31.79 6.97 -16.21
N ASP A 774 33.09 6.90 -16.47
CA ASP A 774 33.78 7.96 -17.17
C ASP A 774 33.24 8.04 -18.59
N SER A 775 32.75 9.21 -18.97
CA SER A 775 32.36 9.52 -20.33
C SER A 775 33.58 9.20 -21.20
N ALA A 776 33.48 8.21 -22.08
CA ALA A 776 34.45 8.07 -23.14
C ALA A 776 34.49 9.42 -23.88
N SER A 777 35.64 10.08 -23.84
CA SER A 777 35.94 11.25 -24.64
C SER A 777 35.70 10.90 -26.11
N GLY A 778 34.55 11.32 -26.62
CA GLY A 778 34.16 11.24 -28.03
C GLY A 778 34.08 12.63 -28.59
#